data_AF-K9FB30-F1
#
_entry.id   AF-K9FB30-F1
#
_cell.length_a   1.000
_cell.length_b   1.000
_cell.length_c   1.000
_cell.angle_alpha   90.00
_cell.angle_beta   90.00
_cell.angle_gamma   90.00
#
_symmetry.space_group_name_H-M   'P 1'
#
loop_
_entity.id
_entity.type
_entity.pdbx_description
1 polymer ?
#
loop_
_entity_poly.entity_id
_entity_poly.type
_entity_poly.pdbx_seq_one_letter_code
_entity_poly.pdbx_strand_id
1 'polypeptide(L)'
;MNSLPFQKFLSSLFGLFQSLIKMGGISHPIYMLDRNEAETKRLNDQHRFLVELSNLIHPSIPRDLTAVADLGTGTGIWLQDVANLLPNKSVYLHGFDISSTQYPQRHEIPRSGQKPIPLTVHDALHPFPAEHRGRYDLVHIRLLTAGLKQADYTRVLANARALLKPNGWIQWEEVDHTAFCTDAVLEPAAITRLRECVIEAMLKLGLWPFAPQRVYDVIHTSGFTDVVRETYTTAGKKYLRPTAQIWVAGVMRALVPPSMVVIGQAEDTRQARGITEKLIGEFEAHCESATALVNFGVTLSMFIAALDQTIMATAIPTIAAYFHSSSGYTWIGGAYLLSSAASACIWAKLSDIWGRKPILLLAVGWFFLSSILCAASTSMEMLIAGRALQGVAGGGLLQLVTIIISDLFSVRHRSLYLGLMEVMWAFAGGVGPLLGGAFSQSVTWRWTYWINLPISGVTFVLLFFFLDVHNPQTKIMDGVRAIDWFGSLSVLGLTLMLLLGLDFGGETFAWKSPQVICLIVFGSLCSLLFVYSEKKLAKYPLMPMDIFTRFSNIATLLVAFAHGFVFIAGEYYIPLYLQSVHGSSPMGSGVLILPLVVMEAFSGMFTGAIIHRTGRYLELIWIGLVLMTIGNGLYIHLGVGSSVGEIVGYQIVSGLGAGFLFQTPIIAIQAKVSQEDTATATATIGFIRNMATAASIVIGGVVFQNSMGQKKSSLLASGMSTSMAAQMSGDSAAASIESIKFITDPEQLLAVREAFAWSLRNMWILYTCMSAVGVFFSAFILKTKLAKEHVETKTGLNVEKTPVVEQNAHSV
;
A
#
# COMPACT_ATOMS: atom_id res chain seq x y z
N MET A 1 5.87 -72.87 18.64
CA MET A 1 5.50 -71.44 18.69
C MET A 1 6.77 -70.64 18.93
N ASN A 2 7.50 -70.33 17.86
CA ASN A 2 7.49 -69.05 17.13
C ASN A 2 8.76 -68.23 17.45
N SER A 3 9.90 -68.77 17.03
CA SER A 3 11.21 -68.10 16.89
C SER A 3 11.30 -67.19 15.64
N LEU A 4 10.17 -66.93 14.97
CA LEU A 4 10.07 -66.11 13.76
C LEU A 4 10.38 -64.60 13.89
N PRO A 5 10.31 -63.91 15.06
CA PRO A 5 10.62 -62.48 15.13
C PRO A 5 12.12 -62.18 15.12
N PHE A 6 12.93 -63.01 15.78
CA PHE A 6 14.38 -62.76 15.94
C PHE A 6 15.16 -63.07 14.67
N GLN A 7 14.76 -64.10 13.92
CA GLN A 7 15.31 -64.39 12.59
C GLN A 7 14.96 -63.32 11.55
N LYS A 8 13.78 -62.69 11.64
CA LYS A 8 13.41 -61.53 10.80
C LYS A 8 14.16 -60.25 11.19
N PHE A 9 14.44 -60.06 12.48
CA PHE A 9 15.25 -58.93 12.94
C PHE A 9 16.71 -59.08 12.49
N LEU A 10 17.30 -60.27 12.63
CA LEU A 10 18.65 -60.56 12.16
C LEU A 10 18.76 -60.57 10.63
N SER A 11 17.75 -61.04 9.87
CA SER A 11 17.76 -60.94 8.41
C SER A 11 17.58 -59.49 7.92
N SER A 12 16.82 -58.66 8.65
CA SER A 12 16.73 -57.23 8.40
C SER A 12 18.03 -56.50 8.74
N LEU A 13 18.74 -56.91 9.80
CA LEU A 13 20.05 -56.37 10.18
C LEU A 13 21.16 -56.80 9.21
N PHE A 14 21.12 -58.06 8.73
CA PHE A 14 22.03 -58.56 7.68
C PHE A 14 21.72 -57.96 6.31
N GLY A 15 20.45 -57.65 6.03
CA GLY A 15 20.03 -56.85 4.87
C GLY A 15 20.49 -55.39 4.97
N LEU A 16 20.48 -54.80 6.17
CA LEU A 16 21.04 -53.49 6.46
C LEU A 16 22.58 -53.49 6.31
N PHE A 17 23.25 -54.55 6.77
CA PHE A 17 24.70 -54.73 6.60
C PHE A 17 25.09 -55.04 5.15
N GLN A 18 24.29 -55.79 4.38
CA GLN A 18 24.48 -55.96 2.93
C GLN A 18 24.18 -54.66 2.15
N SER A 19 23.25 -53.83 2.63
CA SER A 19 23.01 -52.47 2.12
C SER A 19 24.17 -51.52 2.44
N LEU A 20 24.81 -51.68 3.60
CA LEU A 20 26.01 -50.93 3.99
C LEU A 20 27.27 -51.43 3.27
N ILE A 21 27.39 -52.73 2.99
CA ILE A 21 28.49 -53.31 2.18
C ILE A 21 28.32 -52.97 0.69
N LYS A 22 27.08 -52.72 0.22
CA LYS A 22 26.82 -52.09 -1.09
C LYS A 22 27.14 -50.58 -1.15
N MET A 23 27.58 -49.95 -0.05
CA MET A 23 28.23 -48.64 -0.08
C MET A 23 29.72 -48.70 -0.47
N GLY A 24 30.22 -49.87 -0.87
CA GLY A 24 31.44 -50.00 -1.67
C GLY A 24 31.16 -49.81 -3.15
N GLY A 25 30.77 -48.59 -3.56
CA GLY A 25 30.49 -48.27 -4.95
C GLY A 25 29.86 -46.89 -5.09
N ILE A 26 30.62 -45.96 -5.68
CA ILE A 26 30.17 -44.59 -5.98
C ILE A 26 29.04 -44.67 -7.02
N SER A 27 27.77 -44.70 -6.59
CA SER A 27 26.60 -44.44 -7.44
C SER A 27 25.34 -44.10 -6.61
N HIS A 28 25.23 -42.81 -6.28
CA HIS A 28 24.11 -41.99 -5.75
C HIS A 28 23.66 -42.03 -4.27
N PRO A 29 23.34 -40.86 -3.64
CA PRO A 29 23.54 -39.46 -4.05
C PRO A 29 24.48 -38.68 -3.11
N ILE A 30 25.45 -37.97 -3.69
CA ILE A 30 26.27 -36.95 -3.00
C ILE A 30 25.46 -35.64 -2.78
N TYR A 31 24.23 -35.56 -3.31
CA TYR A 31 23.40 -34.37 -3.32
C TYR A 31 22.30 -34.38 -2.24
N MET A 32 22.12 -33.23 -1.57
CA MET A 32 21.19 -33.05 -0.45
C MET A 32 19.73 -32.72 -0.84
N LEU A 33 19.41 -32.57 -2.13
CA LEU A 33 18.11 -32.07 -2.59
C LEU A 33 17.21 -33.17 -3.17
N ASP A 34 15.95 -33.21 -2.73
CA ASP A 34 14.91 -34.13 -3.19
C ASP A 34 14.20 -33.66 -4.47
N ARG A 35 13.52 -34.58 -5.17
CA ARG A 35 12.73 -34.29 -6.37
C ARG A 35 11.24 -34.13 -6.05
N ASN A 36 10.75 -32.88 -6.06
CA ASN A 36 9.32 -32.58 -6.04
C ASN A 36 9.01 -31.26 -6.79
N GLU A 37 7.73 -31.02 -7.06
CA GLU A 37 7.25 -29.82 -7.77
C GLU A 37 7.64 -28.52 -7.04
N ALA A 38 7.75 -28.56 -5.71
CA ALA A 38 8.21 -27.43 -4.92
C ALA A 38 9.68 -27.09 -5.21
N GLU A 39 10.55 -28.09 -5.38
CA GLU A 39 11.96 -27.89 -5.70
C GLU A 39 12.17 -27.39 -7.13
N THR A 40 11.37 -27.88 -8.10
CA THR A 40 11.35 -27.32 -9.47
C THR A 40 10.98 -25.84 -9.45
N LYS A 41 9.95 -25.48 -8.68
CA LYS A 41 9.53 -24.09 -8.52
C LYS A 41 10.64 -23.24 -7.90
N ARG A 42 11.28 -23.73 -6.82
CA ARG A 42 12.41 -23.07 -6.15
C ARG A 42 13.58 -22.80 -7.09
N LEU A 43 13.96 -23.78 -7.92
CA LEU A 43 15.04 -23.63 -8.90
C LEU A 43 14.71 -22.60 -9.99
N ASN A 44 13.46 -22.56 -10.46
CA ASN A 44 13.01 -21.54 -11.40
C ASN A 44 12.98 -20.13 -10.77
N ASP A 45 12.57 -20.02 -9.50
CA ASP A 45 12.63 -18.78 -8.73
C ASP A 45 14.09 -18.31 -8.56
N GLN A 46 15.00 -19.23 -8.23
CA GLN A 46 16.43 -18.97 -8.15
C GLN A 46 17.00 -18.48 -9.48
N HIS A 47 16.61 -19.09 -10.60
CA HIS A 47 17.06 -18.64 -11.91
C HIS A 47 16.62 -17.20 -12.19
N ARG A 48 15.33 -16.88 -12.00
CA ARG A 48 14.80 -15.52 -12.20
C ARG A 48 15.55 -14.49 -11.36
N PHE A 49 15.74 -14.78 -10.08
CA PHE A 49 16.50 -13.90 -9.18
C PHE A 49 17.91 -13.64 -9.69
N LEU A 50 18.63 -14.69 -10.12
CA LEU A 50 19.99 -14.54 -10.60
C LEU A 50 20.08 -13.78 -11.94
N VAL A 51 19.08 -13.91 -12.81
CA VAL A 51 18.99 -13.13 -14.06
C VAL A 51 18.69 -11.65 -13.81
N GLU A 52 17.96 -11.31 -12.75
CA GLU A 52 17.83 -9.90 -12.34
C GLU A 52 19.11 -9.37 -11.67
N LEU A 53 19.89 -10.25 -11.05
CA LEU A 53 21.12 -9.90 -10.35
C LEU A 53 22.32 -9.73 -11.31
N SER A 54 22.35 -10.48 -12.40
CA SER A 54 23.49 -10.62 -13.33
C SER A 54 23.05 -10.71 -14.79
N ASN A 55 23.98 -10.59 -15.74
CA ASN A 55 23.65 -10.79 -17.15
C ASN A 55 23.58 -12.29 -17.48
N LEU A 56 22.57 -12.70 -18.25
CA LEU A 56 22.37 -14.12 -18.64
C LEU A 56 23.59 -14.72 -19.39
N ILE A 57 24.24 -13.91 -20.22
CA ILE A 57 25.55 -14.20 -20.82
C ILE A 57 26.44 -13.00 -20.51
N HIS A 58 27.66 -13.26 -20.06
CA HIS A 58 28.63 -12.23 -19.70
C HIS A 58 28.90 -11.26 -20.87
N PRO A 59 29.01 -9.93 -20.65
CA PRO A 59 29.18 -8.95 -21.73
C PRO A 59 30.41 -9.15 -22.62
N SER A 60 31.48 -9.76 -22.09
CA SER A 60 32.70 -10.07 -22.88
C SER A 60 32.51 -11.21 -23.89
N ILE A 61 31.43 -11.99 -23.80
CA ILE A 61 31.18 -13.11 -24.71
C ILE A 61 30.40 -12.60 -25.93
N PRO A 62 30.85 -12.89 -27.16
CA PRO A 62 30.15 -12.50 -28.39
C PRO A 62 28.73 -13.07 -28.46
N ARG A 63 27.82 -12.34 -29.11
CA ARG A 63 26.39 -12.70 -29.23
C ARG A 63 26.07 -13.49 -30.50
N ASP A 64 26.98 -13.55 -31.45
CA ASP A 64 26.91 -14.30 -32.71
C ASP A 64 27.28 -15.79 -32.54
N LEU A 65 26.74 -16.41 -31.50
CA LEU A 65 26.99 -17.83 -31.19
C LEU A 65 26.24 -18.75 -32.17
N THR A 66 26.88 -19.85 -32.55
CA THR A 66 26.31 -20.89 -33.42
C THR A 66 25.92 -22.15 -32.65
N ALA A 67 26.60 -22.45 -31.53
CA ALA A 67 26.30 -23.59 -30.66
C ALA A 67 26.61 -23.29 -29.19
N VAL A 68 25.69 -23.60 -28.28
CA VAL A 68 25.81 -23.42 -26.83
C VAL A 68 25.47 -24.71 -26.09
N ALA A 69 26.31 -25.07 -25.12
CA ALA A 69 26.06 -26.15 -24.18
C ALA A 69 25.84 -25.59 -22.77
N ASP A 70 24.94 -26.21 -22.01
CA ASP A 70 24.68 -25.90 -20.60
C ASP A 70 24.90 -27.16 -19.76
N LEU A 71 25.81 -27.14 -18.79
CA LEU A 71 26.12 -28.26 -17.91
C LEU A 71 25.49 -28.03 -16.54
N GLY A 72 24.77 -29.03 -16.03
CA GLY A 72 23.93 -28.88 -14.84
C GLY A 72 22.62 -28.15 -15.17
N THR A 73 22.01 -28.50 -16.31
CA THR A 73 20.87 -27.78 -16.89
C THR A 73 19.64 -27.66 -15.97
N GLY A 74 19.43 -28.63 -15.07
CA GLY A 74 18.33 -28.59 -14.11
C GLY A 74 16.97 -28.52 -14.79
N THR A 75 16.23 -27.42 -14.60
CA THR A 75 14.91 -27.22 -15.23
C THR A 75 14.98 -26.81 -16.70
N GLY A 76 16.17 -26.46 -17.21
CA GLY A 76 16.38 -25.97 -18.57
C GLY A 76 15.87 -24.56 -18.84
N ILE A 77 15.45 -23.84 -17.81
CA ILE A 77 14.96 -22.46 -17.92
C ILE A 77 16.04 -21.50 -18.49
N TRP A 78 17.31 -21.70 -18.13
CA TRP A 78 18.41 -20.87 -18.65
C TRP A 78 18.56 -21.02 -20.16
N LEU A 79 18.53 -22.25 -20.67
CA LEU A 79 18.57 -22.51 -22.11
C LEU A 79 17.40 -21.86 -22.85
N GLN A 80 16.19 -21.83 -22.26
CA GLN A 80 15.04 -21.15 -22.86
C GLN A 80 15.27 -19.64 -22.97
N ASP A 81 15.75 -19.01 -21.89
CA ASP A 81 16.00 -17.57 -21.86
C ASP A 81 17.15 -17.18 -22.81
N VAL A 82 18.21 -17.99 -22.88
CA VAL A 82 19.31 -17.78 -23.84
C VAL A 82 18.82 -17.87 -25.27
N ALA A 83 17.94 -18.82 -25.56
CA ALA A 83 17.37 -18.98 -26.88
C ALA A 83 16.48 -17.80 -27.32
N ASN A 84 15.86 -17.13 -26.35
CA ASN A 84 15.08 -15.92 -26.56
C ASN A 84 15.99 -14.69 -26.74
N LEU A 85 17.09 -14.63 -25.99
CA LEU A 85 18.06 -13.54 -26.01
C LEU A 85 18.92 -13.50 -27.28
N LEU A 86 19.34 -14.64 -27.82
CA LEU A 86 20.26 -14.68 -28.95
C LEU A 86 19.59 -14.18 -30.26
N PRO A 87 20.30 -13.38 -31.07
CA PRO A 87 19.79 -12.86 -32.34
C PRO A 87 19.59 -13.97 -33.38
N ASN A 88 20.51 -14.94 -33.41
CA ASN A 88 20.42 -16.11 -34.28
C ASN A 88 19.44 -17.15 -33.69
N LYS A 89 18.23 -17.21 -34.25
CA LYS A 89 17.21 -18.20 -33.82
C LYS A 89 17.53 -19.63 -34.24
N SER A 90 18.54 -19.85 -35.09
CA SER A 90 19.00 -21.17 -35.52
C SER A 90 20.18 -21.70 -34.70
N VAL A 91 20.57 -21.03 -33.61
CA VAL A 91 21.63 -21.50 -32.70
C VAL A 91 21.34 -22.92 -32.18
N TYR A 92 22.35 -23.79 -32.21
CA TYR A 92 22.24 -25.13 -31.65
C TYR A 92 22.40 -25.08 -30.13
N LEU A 93 21.39 -25.50 -29.38
CA LEU A 93 21.39 -25.53 -27.92
C LEU A 93 21.38 -26.97 -27.43
N HIS A 94 22.13 -27.28 -26.38
CA HIS A 94 22.14 -28.61 -25.77
C HIS A 94 22.28 -28.49 -24.25
N GLY A 95 21.42 -29.19 -23.50
CA GLY A 95 21.56 -29.30 -22.04
C GLY A 95 22.14 -30.65 -21.63
N PHE A 96 23.22 -30.62 -20.86
CA PHE A 96 23.84 -31.78 -20.22
C PHE A 96 23.51 -31.74 -18.73
N ASP A 97 22.62 -32.61 -18.29
CA ASP A 97 22.41 -32.81 -16.87
C ASP A 97 23.46 -33.78 -16.32
N ILE A 98 23.97 -33.49 -15.13
CA ILE A 98 25.08 -34.24 -14.51
C ILE A 98 24.63 -35.52 -13.82
N SER A 99 23.31 -35.72 -13.64
CA SER A 99 22.77 -36.86 -12.89
C SER A 99 21.36 -37.25 -13.34
N SER A 100 21.16 -38.54 -13.64
CA SER A 100 19.83 -39.09 -13.94
C SER A 100 18.90 -39.13 -12.73
N THR A 101 19.45 -39.06 -11.52
CA THR A 101 18.66 -38.97 -10.28
C THR A 101 18.19 -37.54 -10.01
N GLN A 102 18.84 -36.54 -10.59
CA GLN A 102 18.40 -35.15 -10.50
C GLN A 102 17.39 -34.84 -11.61
N TYR A 103 17.65 -35.18 -12.88
CA TYR A 103 16.72 -35.03 -14.03
C TYR A 103 17.19 -35.91 -15.22
N PRO A 104 16.36 -36.24 -16.24
CA PRO A 104 15.10 -35.61 -16.65
C PRO A 104 13.88 -36.57 -16.69
N GLN A 105 12.68 -36.01 -16.47
CA GLN A 105 11.43 -36.65 -16.93
C GLN A 105 11.16 -36.42 -18.43
N ARG A 106 11.87 -35.48 -19.07
CA ARG A 106 11.68 -35.08 -20.47
C ARG A 106 13.02 -34.99 -21.18
N HIS A 107 13.13 -35.61 -22.34
CA HIS A 107 14.36 -35.63 -23.14
C HIS A 107 14.55 -34.34 -23.96
N GLU A 108 13.54 -33.46 -23.98
CA GLU A 108 13.53 -32.25 -24.81
C GLU A 108 12.71 -31.11 -24.17
N ILE A 109 13.11 -29.88 -24.46
CA ILE A 109 12.38 -28.65 -24.12
C ILE A 109 11.63 -28.15 -25.38
N PRO A 110 10.29 -28.10 -25.37
CA PRO A 110 9.53 -27.62 -26.51
C PRO A 110 9.70 -26.11 -26.72
N ARG A 111 9.79 -25.68 -27.98
CA ARG A 111 9.86 -24.27 -28.37
C ARG A 111 8.83 -23.97 -29.45
N SER A 112 8.06 -22.90 -29.27
CA SER A 112 7.05 -22.49 -30.26
C SER A 112 7.72 -22.06 -31.57
N GLY A 113 7.39 -22.72 -32.68
CA GLY A 113 7.90 -22.40 -34.01
C GLY A 113 9.39 -22.70 -34.26
N GLN A 114 10.07 -23.44 -33.37
CA GLN A 114 11.49 -23.76 -33.48
C GLN A 114 11.79 -25.22 -33.10
N LYS A 115 12.99 -25.71 -33.42
CA LYS A 115 13.44 -27.04 -32.99
C LYS A 115 13.51 -27.11 -31.46
N PRO A 116 13.05 -28.21 -30.85
CA PRO A 116 13.15 -28.41 -29.41
C PRO A 116 14.62 -28.51 -28.97
N ILE A 117 14.90 -28.18 -27.71
CA ILE A 117 16.25 -28.24 -27.14
C ILE A 117 16.46 -29.63 -26.54
N PRO A 118 17.45 -30.43 -27.00
CA PRO A 118 17.75 -31.73 -26.42
C PRO A 118 18.34 -31.61 -25.02
N LEU A 119 17.93 -32.53 -24.14
CA LEU A 119 18.47 -32.73 -22.79
C LEU A 119 19.02 -34.15 -22.68
N THR A 120 20.30 -34.27 -22.35
CA THR A 120 20.97 -35.55 -22.11
C THR A 120 21.53 -35.62 -20.71
N VAL A 121 21.66 -36.84 -20.17
CA VAL A 121 22.34 -37.06 -18.89
C VAL A 121 23.77 -37.50 -19.17
N HIS A 122 24.73 -36.77 -18.61
CA HIS A 122 26.14 -37.08 -18.67
C HIS A 122 26.86 -36.64 -17.39
N ASP A 123 27.49 -37.58 -16.69
CA ASP A 123 28.34 -37.27 -15.54
C ASP A 123 29.57 -36.47 -15.99
N ALA A 124 29.65 -35.20 -15.57
CA ALA A 124 30.71 -34.26 -15.93
C ALA A 124 32.12 -34.70 -15.46
N LEU A 125 32.24 -35.68 -14.56
CA LEU A 125 33.52 -36.29 -14.18
C LEU A 125 34.09 -37.19 -15.28
N HIS A 126 33.26 -37.65 -16.21
CA HIS A 126 33.64 -38.52 -17.31
C HIS A 126 33.77 -37.74 -18.63
N PRO A 127 34.66 -38.16 -19.55
CA PRO A 127 34.78 -37.51 -20.86
C PRO A 127 33.46 -37.56 -21.65
N PHE A 128 33.06 -36.43 -22.21
CA PHE A 128 31.84 -36.34 -23.04
C PHE A 128 31.93 -37.19 -24.32
N PRO A 129 30.77 -37.64 -24.86
CA PRO A 129 30.70 -38.37 -26.12
C PRO A 129 31.41 -37.63 -27.26
N ALA A 130 32.01 -38.40 -28.19
CA ALA A 130 32.85 -37.84 -29.25
C ALA A 130 32.10 -36.85 -30.15
N GLU A 131 30.80 -37.04 -30.37
CA GLU A 131 29.90 -36.18 -31.16
C GLU A 131 29.68 -34.76 -30.62
N HIS A 132 30.05 -34.54 -29.36
CA HIS A 132 29.93 -33.24 -28.67
C HIS A 132 31.26 -32.52 -28.53
N ARG A 133 32.39 -33.17 -28.85
CA ARG A 133 33.71 -32.58 -28.71
C ARG A 133 33.97 -31.56 -29.82
N GLY A 134 34.56 -30.43 -29.46
CA GLY A 134 34.89 -29.38 -30.44
C GLY A 134 33.69 -28.74 -31.12
N ARG A 135 32.50 -28.77 -30.51
CA ARG A 135 31.23 -28.40 -31.17
C ARG A 135 30.68 -27.04 -30.73
N TYR A 136 30.97 -26.60 -29.52
CA TYR A 136 30.29 -25.46 -28.90
C TYR A 136 31.15 -24.21 -28.88
N ASP A 137 30.53 -23.06 -29.12
CA ASP A 137 31.16 -21.74 -28.99
C ASP A 137 31.16 -21.27 -27.53
N LEU A 138 30.14 -21.68 -26.76
CA LEU A 138 29.99 -21.39 -25.34
C LEU A 138 29.59 -22.66 -24.58
N VAL A 139 30.29 -22.92 -23.47
CA VAL A 139 29.91 -23.92 -22.47
C VAL A 139 29.62 -23.19 -21.16
N HIS A 140 28.37 -23.27 -20.72
CA HIS A 140 27.90 -22.67 -19.48
C HIS A 140 27.84 -23.72 -18.36
N ILE A 141 28.26 -23.36 -17.15
CA ILE A 141 28.31 -24.22 -15.97
C ILE A 141 27.81 -23.41 -14.78
N ARG A 142 26.90 -23.96 -13.97
CA ARG A 142 26.27 -23.19 -12.89
C ARG A 142 26.02 -24.00 -11.61
N LEU A 143 26.28 -23.37 -10.46
CA LEU A 143 25.85 -23.80 -9.11
C LEU A 143 26.31 -25.21 -8.72
N LEU A 144 27.55 -25.57 -9.03
CA LEU A 144 28.15 -26.85 -8.65
C LEU A 144 28.83 -26.81 -7.28
N THR A 145 28.80 -25.67 -6.58
CA THR A 145 29.37 -25.43 -5.23
C THR A 145 28.99 -26.50 -4.20
N ALA A 146 27.85 -27.20 -4.38
CA ALA A 146 27.36 -28.24 -3.47
C ALA A 146 27.34 -29.67 -4.07
N GLY A 147 28.04 -29.90 -5.17
CA GLY A 147 28.05 -31.19 -5.88
C GLY A 147 29.42 -31.82 -6.11
N LEU A 148 30.49 -31.05 -5.95
CA LEU A 148 31.84 -31.45 -6.31
C LEU A 148 32.80 -31.45 -5.11
N LYS A 149 33.72 -32.41 -5.11
CA LYS A 149 34.87 -32.38 -4.20
C LYS A 149 35.89 -31.37 -4.73
N GLN A 150 36.79 -30.92 -3.86
CA GLN A 150 37.82 -29.93 -4.21
C GLN A 150 38.68 -30.35 -5.43
N ALA A 151 38.97 -31.66 -5.55
CA ALA A 151 39.78 -32.22 -6.64
C ALA A 151 39.00 -32.35 -7.97
N ASP A 152 37.66 -32.40 -7.91
CA ASP A 152 36.83 -32.70 -9.08
C ASP A 152 36.66 -31.49 -10.01
N TYR A 153 36.79 -30.27 -9.50
CA TYR A 153 36.69 -29.02 -10.29
C TYR A 153 37.65 -29.01 -11.49
N THR A 154 38.89 -29.45 -11.31
CA THR A 154 39.89 -29.53 -12.39
C THR A 154 39.45 -30.51 -13.47
N ARG A 155 38.84 -31.63 -13.08
CA ARG A 155 38.40 -32.68 -13.98
C ARG A 155 37.16 -32.27 -14.78
N VAL A 156 36.18 -31.65 -14.12
CA VAL A 156 34.99 -31.08 -14.77
C VAL A 156 35.39 -30.02 -15.77
N LEU A 157 36.30 -29.10 -15.41
CA LEU A 157 36.77 -28.07 -16.34
C LEU A 157 37.49 -28.68 -17.55
N ALA A 158 38.35 -29.69 -17.34
CA ALA A 158 39.05 -30.37 -18.43
C ALA A 158 38.07 -31.04 -19.41
N ASN A 159 37.03 -31.71 -18.90
CA ASN A 159 36.00 -32.34 -19.73
C ASN A 159 35.12 -31.30 -20.44
N ALA A 160 34.74 -30.21 -19.76
CA ALA A 160 34.00 -29.11 -20.36
C ALA A 160 34.79 -28.42 -21.48
N ARG A 161 36.11 -28.25 -21.30
CA ARG A 161 36.99 -27.68 -22.33
C ARG A 161 37.00 -28.53 -23.61
N ALA A 162 36.87 -29.85 -23.50
CA ALA A 162 36.84 -30.74 -24.67
C ALA A 162 35.60 -30.52 -25.56
N LEU A 163 34.53 -29.90 -25.04
CA LEU A 163 33.33 -29.54 -25.79
C LEU A 163 33.53 -28.31 -26.69
N LEU A 164 34.50 -27.45 -26.37
CA LEU A 164 34.69 -26.16 -27.03
C LEU A 164 35.40 -26.27 -28.37
N LYS A 165 34.95 -25.45 -29.32
CA LYS A 165 35.72 -25.12 -30.52
C LYS A 165 37.03 -24.38 -30.17
N PRO A 166 38.00 -24.31 -31.10
CA PRO A 166 39.11 -23.36 -30.98
C PRO A 166 38.57 -21.94 -30.72
N ASN A 167 39.12 -21.25 -29.72
CA ASN A 167 38.68 -19.93 -29.25
C ASN A 167 37.26 -19.87 -28.65
N GLY A 168 36.71 -21.00 -28.18
CA GLY A 168 35.44 -21.04 -27.46
C GLY A 168 35.52 -20.51 -26.01
N TRP A 169 34.35 -20.20 -25.44
CA TRP A 169 34.19 -19.55 -24.14
C TRP A 169 33.62 -20.49 -23.07
N ILE A 170 34.09 -20.33 -21.83
CA ILE A 170 33.45 -20.92 -20.64
C ILE A 170 32.86 -19.80 -19.81
N GLN A 171 31.58 -19.93 -19.45
CA GLN A 171 30.94 -19.12 -18.42
C GLN A 171 30.64 -20.03 -17.23
N TRP A 172 31.27 -19.77 -16.09
CA TRP A 172 31.07 -20.53 -14.86
C TRP A 172 30.50 -19.62 -13.77
N GLU A 173 29.29 -19.94 -13.29
CA GLU A 173 28.61 -19.21 -12.22
C GLU A 173 28.57 -20.01 -10.91
N GLU A 174 29.10 -19.45 -9.82
CA GLU A 174 29.02 -20.04 -8.48
C GLU A 174 28.54 -19.04 -7.44
N VAL A 175 28.07 -19.55 -6.29
CA VAL A 175 27.63 -18.75 -5.15
C VAL A 175 28.70 -18.77 -4.07
N ASP A 176 29.02 -17.58 -3.56
CA ASP A 176 29.82 -17.44 -2.35
C ASP A 176 28.91 -17.54 -1.12
N HIS A 177 29.03 -18.63 -0.38
CA HIS A 177 28.23 -18.88 0.83
C HIS A 177 28.57 -17.94 1.99
N THR A 178 29.68 -17.20 1.91
CA THR A 178 30.03 -16.18 2.91
C THR A 178 29.25 -14.86 2.71
N ALA A 179 28.58 -14.70 1.56
CA ALA A 179 27.99 -13.43 1.12
C ALA A 179 26.49 -13.24 1.46
N PHE A 180 25.91 -14.02 2.38
CA PHE A 180 24.55 -13.77 2.88
C PHE A 180 24.44 -12.53 3.81
N CYS A 181 25.56 -11.85 4.08
CA CYS A 181 25.63 -10.66 4.94
C CYS A 181 25.50 -9.36 4.16
N THR A 182 24.85 -8.36 4.76
CA THR A 182 24.95 -6.97 4.34
C THR A 182 26.07 -6.29 5.12
N ASP A 183 26.98 -5.59 4.46
CA ASP A 183 28.21 -4.97 5.02
C ASP A 183 28.01 -3.97 6.19
N ALA A 184 26.78 -3.71 6.63
CA ALA A 184 26.44 -2.63 7.55
C ALA A 184 25.73 -3.03 8.86
N VAL A 185 25.38 -4.31 9.07
CA VAL A 185 24.65 -4.76 10.28
C VAL A 185 25.23 -6.06 10.82
N LEU A 186 25.32 -6.18 12.15
CA LEU A 186 25.73 -7.42 12.81
C LEU A 186 24.77 -8.56 12.42
N GLU A 187 25.32 -9.67 11.93
CA GLU A 187 24.53 -10.81 11.48
C GLU A 187 23.79 -11.46 12.66
N PRO A 188 22.47 -11.70 12.56
CA PRO A 188 21.72 -12.43 13.58
C PRO A 188 22.29 -13.83 13.80
N ALA A 189 22.44 -14.23 15.07
CA ALA A 189 23.01 -15.54 15.44
C ALA A 189 22.28 -16.74 14.81
N ALA A 190 20.97 -16.63 14.56
CA ALA A 190 20.19 -17.66 13.88
C ALA A 190 20.66 -17.89 12.43
N ILE A 191 21.00 -16.83 11.70
CA ILE A 191 21.47 -16.92 10.30
C ILE A 191 22.85 -17.56 10.26
N THR A 192 23.76 -17.09 11.13
CA THR A 192 25.10 -17.67 11.28
C THR A 192 25.01 -19.18 11.53
N ARG A 193 24.09 -19.60 12.41
CA ARG A 193 23.88 -21.01 12.76
C ARG A 193 23.30 -21.85 11.62
N LEU A 194 22.35 -21.32 10.84
CA LEU A 194 21.82 -22.00 9.64
C LEU A 194 22.92 -22.19 8.59
N ARG A 195 23.73 -21.16 8.35
CA ARG A 195 24.85 -21.19 7.40
C ARG A 195 25.91 -22.21 7.83
N GLU A 196 26.35 -22.16 9.08
CA GLU A 196 27.35 -23.09 9.63
C GLU A 196 26.89 -24.55 9.53
N CYS A 197 25.62 -24.82 9.79
CA CYS A 197 25.03 -26.15 9.64
C CYS A 197 25.21 -26.72 8.23
N VAL A 198 24.93 -25.91 7.19
CA VAL A 198 25.07 -26.35 5.79
C VAL A 198 26.55 -26.54 5.43
N ILE A 199 27.42 -25.61 5.81
CA ILE A 199 28.86 -25.70 5.54
C ILE A 199 29.46 -26.95 6.19
N GLU A 200 29.15 -27.20 7.46
CA GLU A 200 29.66 -28.36 8.20
C GLU A 200 29.18 -29.67 7.56
N ALA A 201 27.92 -29.74 7.14
CA ALA A 201 27.38 -30.91 6.46
C ALA A 201 28.08 -31.17 5.12
N MET A 202 28.32 -30.12 4.32
CA MET A 202 29.05 -30.23 3.06
C MET A 202 30.48 -30.76 3.29
N LEU A 203 31.19 -30.22 4.28
CA LEU A 203 32.53 -30.69 4.62
C LEU A 203 32.53 -32.16 5.09
N LYS A 204 31.54 -32.58 5.90
CA LYS A 204 31.39 -33.99 6.32
C LYS A 204 31.13 -34.94 5.15
N LEU A 205 30.45 -34.49 4.09
CA LEU A 205 30.26 -35.26 2.85
C LEU A 205 31.48 -35.22 1.91
N GLY A 206 32.54 -34.50 2.29
CA GLY A 206 33.75 -34.33 1.47
C GLY A 206 33.58 -33.33 0.31
N LEU A 207 32.52 -32.51 0.35
CA LEU A 207 32.24 -31.46 -0.63
C LEU A 207 33.03 -30.19 -0.31
N TRP A 208 33.20 -29.33 -1.32
CA TRP A 208 33.96 -28.10 -1.18
C TRP A 208 33.08 -26.84 -1.27
N PRO A 209 32.71 -26.21 -0.13
CA PRO A 209 31.81 -25.06 -0.12
C PRO A 209 32.45 -23.78 -0.69
N PHE A 210 33.77 -23.65 -0.68
CA PHE A 210 34.50 -22.46 -1.16
C PHE A 210 34.82 -22.53 -2.67
N ALA A 211 33.80 -22.82 -3.48
CA ALA A 211 33.95 -23.07 -4.92
C ALA A 211 34.41 -21.85 -5.76
N PRO A 212 33.91 -20.61 -5.56
CA PRO A 212 34.23 -19.49 -6.44
C PRO A 212 35.73 -19.22 -6.59
N GLN A 213 36.48 -19.24 -5.48
CA GLN A 213 37.93 -19.07 -5.52
C GLN A 213 38.61 -20.22 -6.24
N ARG A 214 38.17 -21.46 -5.98
CA ARG A 214 38.74 -22.65 -6.60
C ARG A 214 38.52 -22.67 -8.11
N VAL A 215 37.32 -22.33 -8.58
CA VAL A 215 36.99 -22.24 -10.00
C VAL A 215 37.88 -21.21 -10.69
N TYR A 216 38.05 -20.03 -10.08
CA TYR A 216 38.93 -19.00 -10.61
C TYR A 216 40.38 -19.49 -10.78
N ASP A 217 40.96 -20.09 -9.74
CA ASP A 217 42.34 -20.60 -9.77
C ASP A 217 42.51 -21.69 -10.84
N VAL A 218 41.53 -22.59 -10.94
CA VAL A 218 41.56 -23.70 -11.91
C VAL A 218 41.43 -23.18 -13.34
N ILE A 219 40.53 -22.22 -13.61
CA ILE A 219 40.39 -21.62 -14.96
C ILE A 219 41.66 -20.87 -15.34
N HIS A 220 42.20 -20.06 -14.44
CA HIS A 220 43.42 -19.28 -14.67
C HIS A 220 44.63 -20.16 -14.99
N THR A 221 44.75 -21.31 -14.35
CA THR A 221 45.85 -22.27 -14.58
C THR A 221 45.60 -23.23 -15.75
N SER A 222 44.40 -23.22 -16.35
CA SER A 222 44.01 -24.15 -17.43
C SER A 222 44.27 -23.61 -18.84
N GLY A 223 45.01 -22.51 -19.00
CA GLY A 223 45.44 -22.02 -20.32
C GLY A 223 44.37 -21.28 -21.12
N PHE A 224 43.40 -20.65 -20.45
CA PHE A 224 42.54 -19.60 -21.02
C PHE A 224 43.24 -18.24 -20.90
N THR A 225 43.09 -17.35 -21.90
CA THR A 225 43.79 -16.05 -21.96
C THR A 225 42.97 -14.89 -21.41
N ASP A 226 41.65 -14.90 -21.56
CA ASP A 226 40.75 -13.79 -21.20
C ASP A 226 39.91 -14.11 -19.95
N VAL A 227 40.59 -14.48 -18.85
CA VAL A 227 39.91 -14.90 -17.61
C VAL A 227 39.44 -13.67 -16.83
N VAL A 228 38.12 -13.45 -16.79
CA VAL A 228 37.47 -12.38 -16.03
C VAL A 228 36.62 -12.98 -14.91
N ARG A 229 36.74 -12.42 -13.70
CA ARG A 229 35.86 -12.72 -12.57
C ARG A 229 35.03 -11.49 -12.24
N GLU A 230 33.72 -11.63 -12.34
CA GLU A 230 32.76 -10.61 -11.91
C GLU A 230 31.99 -11.11 -10.70
N THR A 231 31.80 -10.25 -9.71
CA THR A 231 31.03 -10.57 -8.50
C THR A 231 29.75 -9.76 -8.53
N TYR A 232 28.61 -10.45 -8.47
CA TYR A 232 27.30 -9.81 -8.40
C TYR A 232 26.77 -9.86 -6.97
N THR A 233 26.37 -8.70 -6.44
CA THR A 233 25.83 -8.58 -5.07
C THR A 233 24.50 -7.86 -5.08
N THR A 234 23.66 -8.14 -4.09
CA THR A 234 22.45 -7.35 -3.81
C THR A 234 22.77 -6.02 -3.12
N ALA A 235 24.03 -5.79 -2.71
CA ALA A 235 24.50 -4.51 -2.20
C ALA A 235 24.24 -3.40 -3.24
N GLY A 236 23.58 -2.31 -2.80
CA GLY A 236 23.13 -1.23 -3.68
C GLY A 236 21.86 -1.52 -4.51
N LYS A 237 21.39 -2.77 -4.59
CA LYS A 237 20.18 -3.19 -5.33
C LYS A 237 18.99 -3.44 -4.38
N LYS A 238 18.50 -2.39 -3.73
CA LYS A 238 17.43 -2.50 -2.70
C LYS A 238 16.17 -3.25 -3.20
N TYR A 239 15.81 -3.08 -4.47
CA TYR A 239 14.67 -3.74 -5.12
C TYR A 239 14.75 -5.27 -5.10
N LEU A 240 15.95 -5.84 -5.05
CA LEU A 240 16.16 -7.29 -5.00
C LEU A 240 16.06 -7.88 -3.59
N ARG A 241 15.96 -7.06 -2.54
CA ARG A 241 15.98 -7.55 -1.15
C ARG A 241 14.80 -8.47 -0.81
N PRO A 242 13.53 -8.17 -1.16
CA PRO A 242 12.42 -9.07 -0.88
C PRO A 242 12.57 -10.40 -1.61
N THR A 243 12.95 -10.35 -2.89
CA THR A 243 13.20 -11.54 -3.71
C THR A 243 14.36 -12.36 -3.14
N ALA A 244 15.44 -11.71 -2.71
CA ALA A 244 16.57 -12.36 -2.05
C ALA A 244 16.17 -13.02 -0.73
N GLN A 245 15.33 -12.37 0.09
CA GLN A 245 14.83 -12.94 1.36
C GLN A 245 14.01 -14.22 1.12
N ILE A 246 13.05 -14.18 0.19
CA ILE A 246 12.23 -15.33 -0.18
C ILE A 246 13.13 -16.47 -0.70
N TRP A 247 14.10 -16.12 -1.55
CA TRP A 247 15.05 -17.07 -2.09
C TRP A 247 15.91 -17.72 -1.00
N VAL A 248 16.52 -16.92 -0.11
CA VAL A 248 17.34 -17.42 1.01
C VAL A 248 16.52 -18.33 1.93
N ALA A 249 15.32 -17.92 2.32
CA ALA A 249 14.43 -18.75 3.13
C ALA A 249 14.09 -20.07 2.43
N GLY A 250 13.80 -20.04 1.12
CA GLY A 250 13.56 -21.23 0.31
C GLY A 250 14.77 -22.17 0.24
N VAL A 251 15.98 -21.63 0.05
CA VAL A 251 17.23 -22.40 0.03
C VAL A 251 17.50 -23.03 1.40
N MET A 252 17.31 -22.30 2.49
CA MET A 252 17.52 -22.82 3.85
C MET A 252 16.51 -23.91 4.20
N ARG A 253 15.21 -23.77 3.82
CA ARG A 253 14.20 -24.83 3.98
C ARG A 253 14.59 -26.12 3.26
N ALA A 254 15.30 -26.02 2.14
CA ALA A 254 15.71 -27.17 1.35
C ALA A 254 16.99 -27.83 1.89
N LEU A 255 18.01 -27.04 2.26
CA LEU A 255 19.35 -27.55 2.59
C LEU A 255 19.56 -27.84 4.08
N VAL A 256 18.95 -27.08 4.97
CA VAL A 256 19.21 -27.19 6.42
C VAL A 256 18.69 -28.51 7.00
N PRO A 257 17.48 -28.99 6.67
CA PRO A 257 16.99 -30.25 7.22
C PRO A 257 17.89 -31.48 6.92
N PRO A 258 18.30 -31.74 5.66
CA PRO A 258 19.22 -32.84 5.38
C PRO A 258 20.61 -32.58 5.97
N SER A 259 21.06 -31.33 6.03
CA SER A 259 22.35 -30.96 6.66
C SER A 259 22.38 -31.31 8.15
N MET A 260 21.31 -31.00 8.90
CA MET A 260 21.18 -31.30 10.33
C MET A 260 21.25 -32.81 10.62
N VAL A 261 20.68 -33.63 9.75
CA VAL A 261 20.76 -35.09 9.86
C VAL A 261 22.19 -35.58 9.60
N VAL A 262 22.86 -35.06 8.57
CA VAL A 262 24.25 -35.42 8.23
C VAL A 262 25.22 -35.08 9.36
N ILE A 263 25.05 -33.94 10.02
CA ILE A 263 25.94 -33.51 11.10
C ILE A 263 25.59 -34.13 12.46
N GLY A 264 24.46 -34.83 12.58
CA GLY A 264 23.98 -35.45 13.83
C GLY A 264 23.26 -34.50 14.80
N GLN A 265 22.80 -33.34 14.32
CA GLN A 265 22.03 -32.37 15.12
C GLN A 265 20.53 -32.68 15.18
N ALA A 266 20.03 -33.57 14.30
CA ALA A 266 18.67 -34.08 14.33
C ALA A 266 18.67 -35.59 14.06
N GLU A 267 17.77 -36.32 14.72
CA GLU A 267 17.62 -37.77 14.54
C GLU A 267 16.98 -38.12 13.20
N ASP A 268 16.07 -37.27 12.71
CA ASP A 268 15.40 -37.44 11.43
C ASP A 268 15.10 -36.09 10.73
N THR A 269 14.76 -36.17 9.43
CA THR A 269 14.43 -35.00 8.60
C THR A 269 13.18 -34.26 9.07
N ARG A 270 12.29 -34.90 9.83
CA ARG A 270 11.05 -34.29 10.32
C ARG A 270 11.33 -33.36 11.51
N GLN A 271 12.16 -33.82 12.46
CA GLN A 271 12.68 -33.02 13.56
C GLN A 271 13.50 -31.84 13.02
N ALA A 272 14.37 -32.11 12.04
CA ALA A 272 15.19 -31.08 11.40
C ALA A 272 14.35 -30.00 10.69
N ARG A 273 13.26 -30.38 10.00
CA ARG A 273 12.30 -29.43 9.40
C ARG A 273 11.63 -28.54 10.45
N GLY A 274 11.25 -29.10 11.60
CA GLY A 274 10.65 -28.32 12.69
C GLY A 274 11.59 -27.26 13.26
N ILE A 275 12.87 -27.61 13.47
CA ILE A 275 13.90 -26.66 13.92
C ILE A 275 14.15 -25.59 12.85
N THR A 276 14.23 -26.01 11.59
CA THR A 276 14.45 -25.11 10.45
C THR A 276 13.32 -24.09 10.31
N GLU A 277 12.05 -24.52 10.38
CA GLU A 277 10.92 -23.58 10.30
C GLU A 277 10.89 -22.61 11.48
N LYS A 278 11.29 -23.03 12.68
CA LYS A 278 11.40 -22.11 13.82
C LYS A 278 12.44 -21.02 13.59
N LEU A 279 13.64 -21.39 13.13
CA LEU A 279 14.74 -20.45 12.85
C LEU A 279 14.41 -19.52 11.69
N ILE A 280 13.72 -20.03 10.66
CA ILE A 280 13.26 -19.21 9.53
C ILE A 280 12.12 -18.27 9.96
N GLY A 281 11.21 -18.72 10.83
CA GLY A 281 10.21 -17.85 11.43
C GLY A 281 10.82 -16.72 12.25
N GLU A 282 11.91 -16.97 12.99
CA GLU A 282 12.67 -15.91 13.68
C GLU A 282 13.32 -14.92 12.69
N PHE A 283 13.84 -15.42 11.58
CA PHE A 283 14.39 -14.59 10.49
C PHE A 283 13.32 -13.73 9.81
N GLU A 284 12.18 -14.33 9.46
CA GLU A 284 11.04 -13.64 8.86
C GLU A 284 10.45 -12.60 9.83
N ALA A 285 10.31 -12.93 11.12
CA ALA A 285 9.81 -12.01 12.16
C ALA A 285 10.76 -10.82 12.41
N HIS A 286 12.08 -11.02 12.33
CA HIS A 286 13.05 -9.93 12.39
C HIS A 286 12.92 -8.99 11.19
N CYS A 287 12.58 -9.52 10.01
CA CYS A 287 12.30 -8.70 8.83
C CYS A 287 10.94 -7.98 8.94
N GLU A 288 9.93 -8.61 9.53
CA GLU A 288 8.58 -8.04 9.71
C GLU A 288 8.51 -6.94 10.78
N SER A 289 9.35 -7.01 11.83
CA SER A 289 9.36 -6.00 12.91
C SER A 289 9.78 -4.60 12.43
N ALA A 290 10.61 -4.50 11.39
CA ALA A 290 10.89 -3.24 10.70
C ALA A 290 9.63 -2.71 9.96
N THR A 291 8.88 -3.59 9.30
CA THR A 291 7.65 -3.25 8.57
C THR A 291 6.53 -2.77 9.50
N ALA A 292 6.40 -3.37 10.70
CA ALA A 292 5.43 -2.94 11.70
C ALA A 292 5.72 -1.52 12.22
N LEU A 293 6.99 -1.20 12.46
CA LEU A 293 7.42 0.13 12.92
C LEU A 293 7.24 1.20 11.83
N VAL A 294 7.54 0.84 10.57
CA VAL A 294 7.28 1.70 9.39
C VAL A 294 5.80 1.94 9.20
N ASN A 295 4.99 0.88 9.24
CA ASN A 295 3.55 0.99 9.12
C ASN A 295 2.99 1.87 10.22
N PHE A 296 3.43 1.69 11.49
CA PHE A 296 3.04 2.52 12.62
C PHE A 296 3.40 3.99 12.40
N GLY A 297 4.62 4.32 11.98
CA GLY A 297 5.01 5.70 11.69
C GLY A 297 4.19 6.34 10.56
N VAL A 298 3.91 5.57 9.50
CA VAL A 298 3.08 6.00 8.37
C VAL A 298 1.63 6.20 8.81
N THR A 299 1.04 5.29 9.58
CA THR A 299 -0.33 5.46 10.12
C THR A 299 -0.43 6.59 11.14
N LEU A 300 0.61 6.82 11.94
CA LEU A 300 0.66 7.92 12.89
C LEU A 300 0.63 9.29 12.17
N SER A 301 1.15 9.38 10.95
CA SER A 301 1.05 10.60 10.15
C SER A 301 -0.38 10.90 9.67
N MET A 302 -1.17 9.87 9.34
CA MET A 302 -2.61 10.03 9.10
C MET A 302 -3.35 10.37 10.40
N PHE A 303 -2.97 9.75 11.52
CA PHE A 303 -3.59 10.01 12.82
C PHE A 303 -3.54 11.49 13.21
N ILE A 304 -2.45 12.21 12.90
CA ILE A 304 -2.35 13.66 13.12
C ILE A 304 -3.50 14.40 12.41
N ALA A 305 -3.69 14.15 11.11
CA ALA A 305 -4.72 14.82 10.32
C ALA A 305 -6.14 14.37 10.72
N ALA A 306 -6.30 13.10 11.09
CA ALA A 306 -7.57 12.55 11.55
C ALA A 306 -7.99 13.15 12.90
N LEU A 307 -7.08 13.18 13.87
CA LEU A 307 -7.32 13.74 15.20
C LEU A 307 -7.70 15.21 15.12
N ASP A 308 -7.02 15.98 14.27
CA ASP A 308 -7.32 17.40 14.05
C ASP A 308 -8.69 17.63 13.39
N GLN A 309 -9.16 16.74 12.51
CA GLN A 309 -10.52 16.83 11.97
C GLN A 309 -11.58 16.56 13.05
N THR A 310 -11.39 15.49 13.83
CA THR A 310 -12.41 15.01 14.77
C THR A 310 -12.49 15.85 16.04
N ILE A 311 -11.36 16.40 16.52
CA ILE A 311 -11.31 17.29 17.70
C ILE A 311 -12.05 18.61 17.46
N MET A 312 -12.11 19.07 16.21
CA MET A 312 -12.73 20.36 15.87
C MET A 312 -14.25 20.34 15.99
N ALA A 313 -14.90 19.21 15.70
CA ALA A 313 -16.36 19.12 15.69
C ALA A 313 -17.00 19.52 17.04
N THR A 314 -16.32 19.28 18.17
CA THR A 314 -16.79 19.68 19.51
C THR A 314 -16.24 21.03 19.98
N ALA A 315 -15.15 21.54 19.37
CA ALA A 315 -14.49 22.78 19.77
C ALA A 315 -14.95 24.02 19.00
N ILE A 316 -15.44 23.86 17.75
CA ILE A 316 -15.84 24.97 16.88
C ILE A 316 -16.83 25.95 17.53
N PRO A 317 -17.92 25.50 18.21
CA PRO A 317 -18.85 26.43 18.86
C PRO A 317 -18.18 27.35 19.88
N THR A 318 -17.28 26.80 20.71
CA THR A 318 -16.56 27.56 21.74
C THR A 318 -15.55 28.53 21.12
N ILE A 319 -14.88 28.14 20.03
CA ILE A 319 -13.94 29.03 19.32
C ILE A 319 -14.69 30.19 18.64
N ALA A 320 -15.82 29.90 17.98
CA ALA A 320 -16.65 30.91 17.32
C ALA A 320 -17.20 31.93 18.35
N ALA A 321 -17.63 31.43 19.51
CA ALA A 321 -18.08 32.27 20.63
C ALA A 321 -16.95 33.15 21.20
N TYR A 322 -15.74 32.59 21.38
CA TYR A 322 -14.58 33.31 21.92
C TYR A 322 -14.19 34.54 21.08
N PHE A 323 -14.24 34.43 19.75
CA PHE A 323 -13.93 35.53 18.83
C PHE A 323 -15.15 36.37 18.44
N HIS A 324 -16.34 36.05 18.96
CA HIS A 324 -17.61 36.69 18.60
C HIS A 324 -17.86 36.74 17.08
N SER A 325 -17.51 35.68 16.37
CA SER A 325 -17.59 35.65 14.90
C SER A 325 -18.63 34.66 14.41
N SER A 326 -19.70 35.16 13.78
CA SER A 326 -20.76 34.33 13.17
C SER A 326 -20.21 33.39 12.09
N SER A 327 -19.27 33.88 11.29
CA SER A 327 -18.59 33.12 10.24
C SER A 327 -17.68 32.00 10.76
N GLY A 328 -17.28 32.04 12.04
CA GLY A 328 -16.32 31.09 12.60
C GLY A 328 -16.79 29.63 12.53
N TYR A 329 -18.09 29.41 12.70
CA TYR A 329 -18.68 28.07 12.65
C TYR A 329 -18.51 27.40 11.28
N THR A 330 -18.63 28.17 10.20
CA THR A 330 -18.48 27.66 8.82
C THR A 330 -17.00 27.60 8.43
N TRP A 331 -16.23 28.65 8.73
CA TRP A 331 -14.90 28.83 8.14
C TRP A 331 -13.77 28.10 8.85
N ILE A 332 -13.86 27.80 10.15
CA ILE A 332 -12.80 27.06 10.86
C ILE A 332 -12.65 25.64 10.28
N GLY A 333 -13.77 24.96 10.06
CA GLY A 333 -13.81 23.65 9.38
C GLY A 333 -13.65 23.78 7.87
N GLY A 334 -14.40 24.70 7.26
CA GLY A 334 -14.43 24.92 5.81
C GLY A 334 -13.06 25.22 5.20
N ALA A 335 -12.29 26.14 5.79
CA ALA A 335 -10.97 26.52 5.25
C ALA A 335 -9.98 25.35 5.23
N TYR A 336 -10.01 24.49 6.26
CA TYR A 336 -9.19 23.29 6.33
C TYR A 336 -9.60 22.25 5.28
N LEU A 337 -10.90 21.95 5.17
CA LEU A 337 -11.39 20.96 4.20
C LEU A 337 -11.18 21.43 2.76
N LEU A 338 -11.44 22.71 2.49
CA LEU A 338 -11.30 23.31 1.17
C LEU A 338 -9.85 23.27 0.66
N SER A 339 -8.91 23.69 1.51
CA SER A 339 -7.47 23.64 1.19
C SER A 339 -6.91 22.22 1.12
N SER A 340 -7.42 21.31 1.96
CA SER A 340 -7.12 19.87 1.91
C SER A 340 -7.55 19.24 0.58
N ALA A 341 -8.78 19.55 0.13
CA ALA A 341 -9.28 19.10 -1.16
C ALA A 341 -8.44 19.64 -2.33
N ALA A 342 -8.16 20.94 -2.33
CA ALA A 342 -7.46 21.61 -3.42
C ALA A 342 -5.98 21.17 -3.55
N SER A 343 -5.35 20.72 -2.46
CA SER A 343 -3.94 20.32 -2.44
C SER A 343 -3.70 18.81 -2.62
N ALA A 344 -4.71 17.96 -2.47
CA ALA A 344 -4.55 16.50 -2.43
C ALA A 344 -3.83 15.91 -3.67
N CYS A 345 -4.25 16.27 -4.89
CA CYS A 345 -3.60 15.81 -6.12
C CYS A 345 -2.17 16.33 -6.27
N ILE A 346 -1.92 17.55 -5.81
CA ILE A 346 -0.60 18.19 -5.89
C ILE A 346 0.39 17.38 -5.05
N TRP A 347 0.05 17.06 -3.80
CA TRP A 347 0.90 16.22 -2.93
C TRP A 347 1.25 14.88 -3.54
N ALA A 348 0.26 14.19 -4.13
CA ALA A 348 0.49 12.92 -4.81
C ALA A 348 1.53 13.07 -5.92
N LYS A 349 1.41 14.09 -6.78
CA LYS A 349 2.36 14.33 -7.87
C LYS A 349 3.73 14.78 -7.41
N LEU A 350 3.82 15.64 -6.41
CA LEU A 350 5.11 16.00 -5.80
C LEU A 350 5.83 14.73 -5.31
N SER A 351 5.08 13.77 -4.73
CA SER A 351 5.64 12.51 -4.26
C SER A 351 6.04 11.54 -5.38
N ASP A 352 5.42 11.60 -6.56
CA ASP A 352 5.85 10.84 -7.74
C ASP A 352 7.21 11.37 -8.28
N ILE A 353 7.43 12.69 -8.18
CA ILE A 353 8.63 13.37 -8.69
C ILE A 353 9.82 13.21 -7.75
N TRP A 354 9.65 13.56 -6.47
CA TRP A 354 10.74 13.62 -5.48
C TRP A 354 10.80 12.41 -4.54
N GLY A 355 9.89 11.46 -4.71
CA GLY A 355 9.77 10.26 -3.87
C GLY A 355 8.86 10.46 -2.66
N ARG A 356 8.46 9.34 -2.06
CA ARG A 356 7.44 9.32 -0.99
C ARG A 356 7.94 9.92 0.33
N LYS A 357 9.14 9.53 0.78
CA LYS A 357 9.68 9.93 2.09
C LYS A 357 9.88 11.44 2.24
N PRO A 358 10.57 12.15 1.33
CA PRO A 358 10.81 13.58 1.50
C PRO A 358 9.51 14.38 1.53
N ILE A 359 8.55 14.01 0.69
CA ILE A 359 7.27 14.71 0.56
C ILE A 359 6.36 14.44 1.75
N LEU A 360 6.34 13.23 2.31
CA LEU A 360 5.62 12.96 3.55
C LEU A 360 6.23 13.73 4.74
N LEU A 361 7.55 13.78 4.86
CA LEU A 361 8.22 14.58 5.90
C LEU A 361 7.91 16.09 5.76
N LEU A 362 7.87 16.60 4.52
CA LEU A 362 7.45 17.98 4.23
C LEU A 362 6.01 18.24 4.72
N ALA A 363 5.09 17.32 4.43
CA ALA A 363 3.69 17.44 4.86
C ALA A 363 3.57 17.44 6.40
N VAL A 364 4.30 16.56 7.10
CA VAL A 364 4.32 16.53 8.58
C VAL A 364 4.91 17.82 9.15
N GLY A 365 6.03 18.30 8.60
CA GLY A 365 6.65 19.56 9.03
C GLY A 365 5.75 20.77 8.79
N TRP A 366 5.06 20.82 7.65
CA TRP A 366 4.08 21.87 7.35
C TRP A 366 2.88 21.82 8.29
N PHE A 367 2.38 20.63 8.61
CA PHE A 367 1.31 20.46 9.60
C PHE A 367 1.74 21.00 10.97
N PHE A 368 2.96 20.65 11.42
CA PHE A 368 3.51 21.14 12.69
C PHE A 368 3.55 22.67 12.76
N LEU A 369 4.05 23.34 11.71
CA LEU A 369 4.16 24.80 11.66
C LEU A 369 2.80 25.49 11.59
N SER A 370 1.87 24.96 10.79
CA SER A 370 0.52 25.50 10.68
C SER A 370 -0.31 25.29 11.95
N SER A 371 -0.11 24.18 12.67
CA SER A 371 -0.71 23.98 14.01
C SER A 371 -0.24 25.04 15.02
N ILE A 372 1.03 25.45 14.99
CA ILE A 372 1.53 26.55 15.83
C ILE A 372 0.79 27.85 15.50
N LEU A 373 0.59 28.14 14.20
CA LEU A 373 -0.13 29.34 13.76
C LEU A 373 -1.59 29.35 14.25
N CYS A 374 -2.29 28.20 14.17
CA CYS A 374 -3.64 28.05 14.70
C CYS A 374 -3.67 28.25 16.23
N ALA A 375 -2.74 27.62 16.96
CA ALA A 375 -2.67 27.71 18.42
C ALA A 375 -2.37 29.13 18.93
N ALA A 376 -1.51 29.86 18.20
CA ALA A 376 -1.10 31.22 18.52
C ALA A 376 -2.05 32.30 17.97
N SER A 377 -3.18 31.91 17.37
CA SER A 377 -4.08 32.87 16.74
C SER A 377 -4.72 33.84 17.74
N THR A 378 -4.77 35.10 17.32
CA THR A 378 -5.30 36.25 18.09
C THR A 378 -6.55 36.87 17.47
N SER A 379 -6.87 36.51 16.22
CA SER A 379 -8.13 36.88 15.54
C SER A 379 -8.70 35.70 14.75
N MET A 380 -9.97 35.78 14.38
CA MET A 380 -10.64 34.76 13.57
C MET A 380 -10.00 34.63 12.18
N GLU A 381 -9.60 35.73 11.55
CA GLU A 381 -8.97 35.72 10.23
C GLU A 381 -7.61 35.03 10.26
N MET A 382 -6.82 35.28 11.31
CA MET A 382 -5.55 34.60 11.54
C MET A 382 -5.75 33.10 11.73
N LEU A 383 -6.80 32.70 12.47
CA LEU A 383 -7.14 31.29 12.64
C LEU A 383 -7.59 30.65 11.32
N ILE A 384 -8.46 31.30 10.54
CA ILE A 384 -8.91 30.80 9.23
C ILE A 384 -7.73 30.63 8.27
N ALA A 385 -6.81 31.59 8.22
CA ALA A 385 -5.58 31.47 7.43
C ALA A 385 -4.70 30.30 7.91
N GLY A 386 -4.56 30.14 9.23
CA GLY A 386 -3.89 28.98 9.82
C GLY A 386 -4.54 27.66 9.42
N ARG A 387 -5.87 27.58 9.48
CA ARG A 387 -6.64 26.40 9.08
C ARG A 387 -6.49 26.07 7.61
N ALA A 388 -6.43 27.08 6.73
CA ALA A 388 -6.15 26.87 5.31
C ALA A 388 -4.73 26.29 5.11
N LEU A 389 -3.72 26.83 5.77
CA LEU A 389 -2.35 26.29 5.70
C LEU A 389 -2.27 24.87 6.27
N GLN A 390 -2.98 24.61 7.36
CA GLN A 390 -3.04 23.30 8.00
C GLN A 390 -3.76 22.27 7.13
N GLY A 391 -4.83 22.68 6.45
CA GLY A 391 -5.57 21.83 5.52
C GLY A 391 -4.74 21.46 4.30
N VAL A 392 -3.88 22.36 3.80
CA VAL A 392 -2.89 21.99 2.77
C VAL A 392 -2.04 20.79 3.22
N ALA A 393 -1.51 20.79 4.45
CA ALA A 393 -0.78 19.62 4.95
C ALA A 393 -1.68 18.40 5.19
N GLY A 394 -2.88 18.60 5.75
CA GLY A 394 -3.83 17.53 6.02
C GLY A 394 -4.20 16.72 4.77
N GLY A 395 -4.44 17.40 3.64
CA GLY A 395 -4.71 16.76 2.36
C GLY A 395 -3.55 15.87 1.89
N GLY A 396 -2.31 16.33 2.11
CA GLY A 396 -1.10 15.56 1.84
C GLY A 396 -0.94 14.35 2.75
N LEU A 397 -1.11 14.52 4.07
CA LEU A 397 -0.99 13.44 5.05
C LEU A 397 -1.98 12.30 4.77
N LEU A 398 -3.26 12.63 4.56
CA LEU A 398 -4.28 11.62 4.25
C LEU A 398 -3.97 10.87 2.96
N GLN A 399 -3.53 11.59 1.92
CA GLN A 399 -3.33 11.01 0.60
C GLN A 399 -2.03 10.19 0.49
N LEU A 400 -0.92 10.74 0.99
CA LEU A 400 0.39 10.12 0.90
C LEU A 400 0.47 8.82 1.69
N VAL A 401 -0.22 8.73 2.82
CA VAL A 401 -0.29 7.50 3.62
C VAL A 401 -0.93 6.36 2.82
N THR A 402 -2.09 6.61 2.19
CA THR A 402 -2.76 5.59 1.36
C THR A 402 -1.90 5.19 0.15
N ILE A 403 -1.19 6.16 -0.46
CA ILE A 403 -0.26 5.88 -1.57
C ILE A 403 0.90 5.01 -1.10
N ILE A 404 1.57 5.37 0.01
CA ILE A 404 2.71 4.62 0.55
C ILE A 404 2.31 3.20 0.92
N ILE A 405 1.18 3.00 1.58
CA ILE A 405 0.67 1.66 1.90
C ILE A 405 0.38 0.87 0.61
N SER A 406 -0.12 1.54 -0.44
CA SER A 406 -0.34 0.89 -1.73
C SER A 406 0.97 0.49 -2.42
N ASP A 407 2.03 1.28 -2.26
CA ASP A 407 3.36 0.99 -2.81
C ASP A 407 4.09 -0.11 -2.02
N LEU A 408 3.87 -0.21 -0.70
CA LEU A 408 4.55 -1.17 0.17
C LEU A 408 3.98 -2.60 0.12
N PHE A 409 2.71 -2.77 -0.25
CA PHE A 409 2.02 -4.06 -0.13
C PHE A 409 1.30 -4.48 -1.42
N SER A 410 1.13 -5.79 -1.64
CA SER A 410 0.34 -6.34 -2.76
C SER A 410 -1.14 -6.01 -2.60
N VAL A 411 -1.90 -5.93 -3.71
CA VAL A 411 -3.34 -5.55 -3.72
C VAL A 411 -4.17 -6.31 -2.68
N ARG A 412 -3.89 -7.60 -2.48
CA ARG A 412 -4.61 -8.43 -1.49
C ARG A 412 -4.20 -8.14 -0.04
N HIS A 413 -2.91 -7.88 0.22
CA HIS A 413 -2.45 -7.54 1.57
C HIS A 413 -2.74 -6.07 1.91
N ARG A 414 -2.85 -5.18 0.91
CA ARG A 414 -3.26 -3.77 1.09
C ARG A 414 -4.54 -3.65 1.89
N SER A 415 -5.55 -4.49 1.65
CA SER A 415 -6.82 -4.39 2.36
C SER A 415 -6.69 -4.62 3.87
N LEU A 416 -5.70 -5.40 4.32
CA LEU A 416 -5.42 -5.57 5.74
C LEU A 416 -4.78 -4.30 6.34
N TYR A 417 -3.78 -3.73 5.66
CA TYR A 417 -3.07 -2.54 6.14
C TYR A 417 -3.89 -1.26 6.03
N LEU A 418 -4.66 -1.10 4.95
CA LEU A 418 -5.71 -0.08 4.88
C LEU A 418 -6.72 -0.32 6.02
N GLY A 419 -7.14 -1.57 6.27
CA GLY A 419 -7.96 -1.95 7.42
C GLY A 419 -7.41 -1.48 8.77
N LEU A 420 -6.08 -1.54 8.96
CA LEU A 420 -5.41 -1.03 10.15
C LEU A 420 -5.39 0.50 10.24
N MET A 421 -5.44 1.22 9.12
CA MET A 421 -5.61 2.68 9.13
C MET A 421 -6.93 3.09 9.81
N GLU A 422 -8.00 2.30 9.62
CA GLU A 422 -9.29 2.56 10.26
C GLU A 422 -9.24 2.43 11.78
N VAL A 423 -8.28 1.65 12.31
CA VAL A 423 -8.06 1.57 13.76
C VAL A 423 -7.53 2.90 14.28
N MET A 424 -6.63 3.54 13.54
CA MET A 424 -6.15 4.88 13.88
C MET A 424 -7.22 5.94 13.70
N TRP A 425 -8.05 5.82 12.66
CA TRP A 425 -9.23 6.68 12.49
C TRP A 425 -10.22 6.51 13.65
N ALA A 426 -10.48 5.28 14.09
CA ALA A 426 -11.28 4.95 15.28
C ALA A 426 -10.75 5.66 16.51
N PHE A 427 -9.45 5.55 16.72
CA PHE A 427 -8.79 6.12 17.86
C PHE A 427 -8.85 7.65 17.80
N ALA A 428 -8.63 8.23 16.63
CA ALA A 428 -8.75 9.67 16.39
C ALA A 428 -10.18 10.17 16.61
N GLY A 429 -11.20 9.53 16.05
CA GLY A 429 -12.59 9.97 16.20
C GLY A 429 -13.21 9.60 17.56
N GLY A 430 -12.62 8.66 18.30
CA GLY A 430 -12.99 8.39 19.69
C GLY A 430 -12.37 9.39 20.65
N VAL A 431 -11.05 9.57 20.55
CA VAL A 431 -10.27 10.46 21.44
C VAL A 431 -10.50 11.94 21.09
N GLY A 432 -10.64 12.27 19.81
CA GLY A 432 -10.77 13.64 19.31
C GLY A 432 -11.93 14.41 19.94
N PRO A 433 -13.20 14.01 19.77
CA PRO A 433 -14.33 14.72 20.34
C PRO A 433 -14.27 14.85 21.87
N LEU A 434 -13.74 13.83 22.56
CA LEU A 434 -13.54 13.85 24.02
C LEU A 434 -12.48 14.88 24.43
N LEU A 435 -11.33 14.90 23.77
CA LEU A 435 -10.28 15.90 24.02
C LEU A 435 -10.74 17.30 23.63
N GLY A 436 -11.46 17.44 22.51
CA GLY A 436 -12.00 18.71 22.05
C GLY A 436 -13.01 19.29 23.04
N GLY A 437 -13.89 18.44 23.56
CA GLY A 437 -14.83 18.79 24.62
C GLY A 437 -14.12 19.17 25.93
N ALA A 438 -13.16 18.35 26.37
CA ALA A 438 -12.40 18.59 27.61
C ALA A 438 -11.55 19.86 27.53
N PHE A 439 -10.83 20.10 26.42
CA PHE A 439 -10.02 21.31 26.25
C PHE A 439 -10.86 22.57 26.14
N SER A 440 -12.01 22.49 25.44
CA SER A 440 -12.93 23.63 25.31
C SER A 440 -13.60 23.99 26.64
N GLN A 441 -13.86 23.00 27.51
CA GLN A 441 -14.53 23.22 28.79
C GLN A 441 -13.59 23.55 29.95
N SER A 442 -12.41 22.91 30.03
CA SER A 442 -11.62 22.85 31.27
C SER A 442 -10.26 23.56 31.20
N VAL A 443 -9.76 23.90 30.01
CA VAL A 443 -8.41 24.47 29.86
C VAL A 443 -8.42 25.70 28.94
N THR A 444 -8.20 25.50 27.64
CA THR A 444 -8.34 26.51 26.59
C THR A 444 -8.46 25.77 25.27
N TRP A 445 -9.31 26.28 24.36
CA TRP A 445 -9.48 25.74 23.01
C TRP A 445 -8.15 25.65 22.24
N ARG A 446 -7.14 26.45 22.59
CA ARG A 446 -5.81 26.42 21.93
C ARG A 446 -5.10 25.07 22.04
N TRP A 447 -5.39 24.28 23.08
CA TRP A 447 -4.81 22.94 23.26
C TRP A 447 -5.24 21.94 22.19
N THR A 448 -6.35 22.21 21.50
CA THR A 448 -6.78 21.42 20.33
C THR A 448 -5.75 21.44 19.20
N TYR A 449 -4.92 22.49 19.13
CA TYR A 449 -3.82 22.61 18.17
C TYR A 449 -2.46 22.24 18.79
N TRP A 450 -2.21 22.59 20.06
CA TRP A 450 -0.94 22.26 20.73
C TRP A 450 -0.69 20.76 20.83
N ILE A 451 -1.73 19.94 20.97
CA ILE A 451 -1.59 18.49 21.05
C ILE A 451 -1.01 17.86 19.77
N ASN A 452 -1.18 18.51 18.61
CA ASN A 452 -0.68 17.98 17.35
C ASN A 452 0.85 18.04 17.24
N LEU A 453 1.50 18.96 17.97
CA LEU A 453 2.95 19.18 17.89
C LEU A 453 3.77 17.99 18.39
N PRO A 454 3.57 17.45 19.62
CA PRO A 454 4.32 16.29 20.08
C PRO A 454 4.10 15.07 19.18
N ILE A 455 2.87 14.86 18.70
CA ILE A 455 2.53 13.75 17.80
C ILE A 455 3.24 13.91 16.45
N SER A 456 3.23 15.13 15.88
CA SER A 456 3.93 15.44 14.63
C SER A 456 5.44 15.30 14.77
N GLY A 457 6.02 15.73 15.90
CA GLY A 457 7.44 15.58 16.18
C GLY A 457 7.87 14.11 16.25
N VAL A 458 7.14 13.28 17.00
CA VAL A 458 7.40 11.83 17.08
C VAL A 458 7.25 11.17 15.72
N THR A 459 6.18 11.49 14.98
CA THR A 459 5.95 10.99 13.62
C THR A 459 7.11 11.35 12.69
N PHE A 460 7.57 12.61 12.72
CA PHE A 460 8.68 13.06 11.89
C PHE A 460 9.95 12.26 12.17
N VAL A 461 10.30 12.07 13.45
CA VAL A 461 11.48 11.27 13.86
C VAL A 461 11.35 9.83 13.39
N LEU A 462 10.20 9.19 13.60
CA LEU A 462 9.96 7.81 13.17
C LEU A 462 10.10 7.65 11.65
N LEU A 463 9.45 8.53 10.88
CA LEU A 463 9.53 8.49 9.42
C LEU A 463 10.95 8.80 8.91
N PHE A 464 11.65 9.74 9.55
CA PHE A 464 13.00 10.12 9.16
C PHE A 464 13.98 8.95 9.30
N PHE A 465 13.94 8.21 10.40
CA PHE A 465 14.87 7.10 10.65
C PHE A 465 14.43 5.77 10.04
N PHE A 466 13.13 5.46 10.03
CA PHE A 466 12.67 4.11 9.74
C PHE A 466 11.99 3.94 8.38
N LEU A 467 11.41 4.99 7.77
CA LEU A 467 10.79 4.86 6.45
C LEU A 467 11.91 4.68 5.39
N ASP A 468 12.11 3.47 4.89
CA ASP A 468 13.00 3.16 3.76
C ASP A 468 12.18 2.79 2.52
N VAL A 469 11.94 3.79 1.67
CA VAL A 469 11.21 3.67 0.40
C VAL A 469 12.09 4.18 -0.72
N HIS A 470 11.82 3.75 -1.95
CA HIS A 470 12.57 4.20 -3.13
C HIS A 470 12.68 5.74 -3.16
N ASN A 471 13.90 6.24 -3.31
CA ASN A 471 14.19 7.66 -3.47
C ASN A 471 14.77 7.87 -4.88
N PRO A 472 14.03 8.52 -5.79
CA PRO A 472 14.47 8.72 -7.16
C PRO A 472 15.65 9.71 -7.28
N GLN A 473 16.01 10.42 -6.20
CA GLN A 473 17.08 11.43 -6.17
C GLN A 473 16.97 12.49 -7.28
N THR A 474 15.73 12.79 -7.70
CA THR A 474 15.43 13.80 -8.72
C THR A 474 15.96 15.17 -8.29
N LYS A 475 16.76 15.80 -9.14
CA LYS A 475 17.26 17.17 -8.90
C LYS A 475 16.08 18.14 -8.80
N ILE A 476 16.18 19.12 -7.90
CA ILE A 476 15.10 20.08 -7.62
C ILE A 476 14.62 20.77 -8.91
N MET A 477 15.54 21.28 -9.72
CA MET A 477 15.19 22.01 -10.94
C MET A 477 14.48 21.12 -11.99
N ASP A 478 14.89 19.87 -12.12
CA ASP A 478 14.26 18.92 -13.06
C ASP A 478 12.85 18.55 -12.58
N GLY A 479 12.68 18.38 -11.26
CA GLY A 479 11.36 18.16 -10.67
C GLY A 479 10.41 19.35 -10.83
N VAL A 480 10.89 20.59 -10.61
CA VAL A 480 10.08 21.81 -10.79
C VAL A 480 9.60 21.96 -12.23
N ARG A 481 10.42 21.58 -13.22
CA ARG A 481 10.05 21.56 -14.63
C ARG A 481 9.05 20.46 -14.99
N ALA A 482 9.00 19.39 -14.20
CA ALA A 482 8.08 18.27 -14.41
C ALA A 482 6.69 18.49 -13.82
N ILE A 483 6.51 19.47 -12.92
CA ILE A 483 5.20 19.84 -12.38
C ILE A 483 4.30 20.34 -13.51
N ASP A 484 3.08 19.79 -13.61
CA ASP A 484 2.02 20.39 -14.42
C ASP A 484 1.45 21.62 -13.70
N TRP A 485 2.09 22.78 -13.89
CA TRP A 485 1.66 24.05 -13.31
C TRP A 485 0.28 24.47 -13.81
N PHE A 486 -0.04 24.20 -15.08
CA PHE A 486 -1.31 24.60 -15.66
C PHE A 486 -2.47 23.75 -15.11
N GLY A 487 -2.29 22.43 -15.03
CA GLY A 487 -3.24 21.53 -14.39
C GLY A 487 -3.37 21.80 -12.89
N SER A 488 -2.26 22.04 -12.19
CA SER A 488 -2.26 22.35 -10.75
C SER A 488 -3.01 23.64 -10.44
N LEU A 489 -2.77 24.71 -11.21
CA LEU A 489 -3.50 25.98 -11.04
C LEU A 489 -4.97 25.86 -11.44
N SER A 490 -5.27 25.07 -12.48
CA SER A 490 -6.65 24.85 -12.93
C SER A 490 -7.46 24.05 -11.90
N VAL A 491 -6.88 23.00 -11.29
CA VAL A 491 -7.58 22.24 -10.24
C VAL A 491 -7.75 23.05 -8.97
N LEU A 492 -6.74 23.84 -8.57
CA LEU A 492 -6.85 24.79 -7.47
C LEU A 492 -7.97 25.82 -7.73
N GLY A 493 -7.99 26.43 -8.92
CA GLY A 493 -9.01 27.38 -9.33
C GLY A 493 -10.41 26.77 -9.35
N LEU A 494 -10.56 25.56 -9.90
CA LEU A 494 -11.81 24.80 -9.90
C LEU A 494 -12.32 24.59 -8.47
N THR A 495 -11.51 24.00 -7.60
CA THR A 495 -11.94 23.63 -6.25
C THR A 495 -12.22 24.87 -5.40
N LEU A 496 -11.33 25.87 -5.42
CA LEU A 496 -11.49 27.08 -4.61
C LEU A 496 -12.63 27.95 -5.11
N MET A 497 -12.67 28.34 -6.39
CA MET A 497 -13.67 29.29 -6.87
C MET A 497 -15.08 28.70 -6.82
N LEU A 498 -15.24 27.42 -7.14
CA LEU A 498 -16.56 26.78 -7.13
C LEU A 498 -17.10 26.65 -5.71
N LEU A 499 -16.28 26.18 -4.76
CA LEU A 499 -16.72 26.02 -3.37
C LEU A 499 -16.89 27.37 -2.66
N LEU A 500 -16.01 28.36 -2.90
CA LEU A 500 -16.19 29.73 -2.39
C LEU A 500 -17.45 30.40 -2.96
N GLY A 501 -17.74 30.20 -4.24
CA GLY A 501 -18.94 30.74 -4.87
C GLY A 501 -20.23 30.16 -4.26
N LEU A 502 -20.22 28.88 -3.94
CA LEU A 502 -21.34 28.22 -3.25
C LEU A 502 -21.49 28.69 -1.81
N ASP A 503 -20.37 28.88 -1.09
CA ASP A 503 -20.37 29.32 0.31
C ASP A 503 -20.87 30.76 0.46
N PHE A 504 -20.36 31.69 -0.38
CA PHE A 504 -20.80 33.09 -0.35
C PHE A 504 -22.23 33.30 -0.87
N GLY A 505 -22.76 32.34 -1.63
CA GLY A 505 -24.06 32.44 -2.29
C GLY A 505 -25.23 32.43 -1.30
N GLY A 506 -25.97 33.54 -1.27
CA GLY A 506 -27.17 33.68 -0.43
C GLY A 506 -26.89 34.05 1.02
N GLU A 507 -25.62 34.18 1.40
CA GLU A 507 -25.18 34.53 2.75
C GLU A 507 -24.39 35.85 2.72
N THR A 508 -23.08 35.81 2.45
CA THR A 508 -22.24 37.01 2.33
C THR A 508 -22.68 37.90 1.15
N PHE A 509 -23.04 37.28 0.02
CA PHE A 509 -23.54 38.00 -1.14
C PHE A 509 -24.81 37.34 -1.69
N ALA A 510 -25.73 38.14 -2.26
CA ALA A 510 -26.88 37.57 -2.93
C ALA A 510 -26.46 36.60 -4.05
N TRP A 511 -27.23 35.54 -4.29
CA TRP A 511 -26.99 34.59 -5.39
C TRP A 511 -26.85 35.25 -6.76
N LYS A 512 -27.54 36.38 -6.96
CA LYS A 512 -27.49 37.18 -8.20
C LYS A 512 -26.31 38.17 -8.26
N SER A 513 -25.45 38.20 -7.24
CA SER A 513 -24.32 39.13 -7.19
C SER A 513 -23.27 38.77 -8.25
N PRO A 514 -22.60 39.77 -8.84
CA PRO A 514 -21.50 39.53 -9.77
C PRO A 514 -20.40 38.65 -9.17
N GLN A 515 -20.10 38.79 -7.88
CA GLN A 515 -19.06 38.04 -7.18
C GLN A 515 -19.34 36.53 -7.18
N VAL A 516 -20.54 36.13 -6.74
CA VAL A 516 -20.95 34.70 -6.67
C VAL A 516 -21.00 34.11 -8.07
N ILE A 517 -21.60 34.82 -9.04
CA ILE A 517 -21.70 34.35 -10.42
C ILE A 517 -20.30 34.19 -11.03
N CYS A 518 -19.39 35.16 -10.83
CA CYS A 518 -18.03 35.06 -11.34
C CYS A 518 -17.29 33.85 -10.74
N LEU A 519 -17.39 33.64 -9.42
CA LEU A 519 -16.75 32.51 -8.76
C LEU A 519 -17.24 31.16 -9.31
N ILE A 520 -18.55 30.99 -9.48
CA ILE A 520 -19.13 29.76 -10.03
C ILE A 520 -18.77 29.57 -11.51
N VAL A 521 -18.89 30.62 -12.33
CA VAL A 521 -18.63 30.54 -13.78
C VAL A 521 -17.14 30.32 -14.07
N PHE A 522 -16.25 31.10 -13.46
CA PHE A 522 -14.81 30.93 -13.65
C PHE A 522 -14.29 29.64 -13.02
N GLY A 523 -14.82 29.22 -11.86
CA GLY A 523 -14.54 27.90 -11.30
C GLY A 523 -14.94 26.77 -12.25
N SER A 524 -16.13 26.85 -12.85
CA SER A 524 -16.58 25.89 -13.85
C SER A 524 -15.70 25.91 -15.11
N LEU A 525 -15.25 27.09 -15.55
CA LEU A 525 -14.32 27.21 -16.68
C LEU A 525 -12.96 26.57 -16.37
N CYS A 526 -12.46 26.68 -15.13
CA CYS A 526 -11.24 26.01 -14.68
C CYS A 526 -11.33 24.48 -14.81
N SER A 527 -12.52 23.87 -14.73
CA SER A 527 -12.67 22.43 -15.03
C SER A 527 -12.35 22.09 -16.49
N LEU A 528 -12.76 22.94 -17.44
CA LEU A 528 -12.48 22.76 -18.86
C LEU A 528 -10.99 22.94 -19.14
N LEU A 529 -10.36 23.94 -18.48
CA LEU A 529 -8.91 24.17 -18.55
C LEU A 529 -8.13 22.99 -17.95
N PHE A 530 -8.59 22.43 -16.83
CA PHE A 530 -7.99 21.26 -16.21
C PHE A 530 -8.03 20.05 -17.14
N VAL A 531 -9.21 19.72 -17.69
CA VAL A 531 -9.36 18.60 -18.63
C VAL A 531 -8.49 18.81 -19.88
N TYR A 532 -8.41 20.04 -20.39
CA TYR A 532 -7.52 20.36 -21.50
C TYR A 532 -6.05 20.19 -21.14
N SER A 533 -5.61 20.66 -19.97
CA SER A 533 -4.25 20.49 -19.45
C SER A 533 -3.86 19.02 -19.44
N GLU A 534 -4.65 18.22 -18.74
CA GLU A 534 -4.38 16.82 -18.46
C GLU A 534 -4.37 15.97 -19.74
N LYS A 535 -5.22 16.31 -20.71
CA LYS A 535 -5.34 15.55 -21.97
C LYS A 535 -4.31 15.96 -23.03
N LYS A 536 -3.85 17.21 -23.05
CA LYS A 536 -3.08 17.77 -24.18
C LYS A 536 -1.73 18.38 -23.80
N LEU A 537 -1.60 18.98 -22.62
CA LEU A 537 -0.42 19.76 -22.25
C LEU A 537 0.49 19.00 -21.27
N ALA A 538 -0.10 18.24 -20.35
CA ALA A 538 0.62 17.62 -19.25
C ALA A 538 1.48 16.45 -19.74
N LYS A 539 2.80 16.58 -19.60
CA LYS A 539 3.74 15.45 -19.78
C LYS A 539 3.58 14.42 -18.65
N TYR A 540 3.35 14.91 -17.44
CA TYR A 540 3.12 14.12 -16.23
C TYR A 540 1.77 14.55 -15.59
N PRO A 541 0.63 14.05 -16.10
CA PRO A 541 -0.71 14.47 -15.67
C PRO A 541 -0.95 14.24 -14.18
N LEU A 542 -1.66 15.16 -13.51
CA LEU A 542 -2.14 15.00 -12.13
C LEU A 542 -3.15 13.84 -12.02
N MET A 543 -4.00 13.70 -13.04
CA MET A 543 -5.12 12.80 -13.10
C MET A 543 -5.26 12.25 -14.54
N PRO A 544 -4.72 11.05 -14.84
CA PRO A 544 -4.73 10.50 -16.18
C PRO A 544 -6.18 10.27 -16.62
N MET A 545 -6.53 10.95 -17.72
CA MET A 545 -7.90 10.97 -18.25
C MET A 545 -8.38 9.58 -18.68
N ASP A 546 -7.47 8.65 -18.90
CA ASP A 546 -7.75 7.25 -19.22
C ASP A 546 -8.60 6.58 -18.13
N ILE A 547 -8.49 7.01 -16.86
CA ILE A 547 -9.33 6.50 -15.76
C ILE A 547 -10.81 6.75 -16.04
N PHE A 548 -11.17 7.87 -16.68
CA PHE A 548 -12.56 8.26 -16.95
C PHE A 548 -13.15 7.64 -18.23
N THR A 549 -12.36 6.88 -19.00
CA THR A 549 -12.86 6.25 -20.22
C THR A 549 -13.87 5.13 -19.93
N ARG A 550 -13.72 4.45 -18.80
CA ARG A 550 -14.56 3.32 -18.40
C ARG A 550 -15.66 3.80 -17.46
N PHE A 551 -16.92 3.59 -17.84
CA PHE A 551 -18.07 3.98 -17.02
C PHE A 551 -18.05 3.38 -15.62
N SER A 552 -17.53 2.15 -15.46
CA SER A 552 -17.39 1.54 -14.13
C SER A 552 -16.44 2.31 -13.21
N ASN A 553 -15.39 2.96 -13.74
CA ASN A 553 -14.49 3.78 -12.92
C ASN A 553 -15.20 5.08 -12.51
N ILE A 554 -15.96 5.70 -13.43
CA ILE A 554 -16.79 6.87 -13.13
C ILE A 554 -17.79 6.52 -12.02
N ALA A 555 -18.47 5.37 -12.12
CA ALA A 555 -19.38 4.88 -11.10
C ALA A 555 -18.70 4.72 -9.73
N THR A 556 -17.47 4.17 -9.69
CA THR A 556 -16.67 4.09 -8.45
C THR A 556 -16.32 5.46 -7.87
N LEU A 557 -15.95 6.43 -8.72
CA LEU A 557 -15.67 7.80 -8.28
C LEU A 557 -16.93 8.50 -7.76
N LEU A 558 -18.10 8.28 -8.38
CA LEU A 558 -19.38 8.83 -7.92
C LEU A 558 -19.83 8.20 -6.60
N VAL A 559 -19.58 6.91 -6.39
CA VAL A 559 -19.78 6.26 -5.08
C VAL A 559 -18.84 6.87 -4.03
N ALA A 560 -17.57 7.09 -4.36
CA ALA A 560 -16.62 7.73 -3.44
C ALA A 560 -17.02 9.18 -3.12
N PHE A 561 -17.56 9.91 -4.10
CA PHE A 561 -18.12 11.24 -3.89
C PHE A 561 -19.33 11.19 -2.96
N ALA A 562 -20.31 10.34 -3.23
CA ALA A 562 -21.51 10.20 -2.39
C ALA A 562 -21.17 9.79 -0.96
N HIS A 563 -20.24 8.84 -0.80
CA HIS A 563 -19.69 8.48 0.51
C HIS A 563 -19.06 9.68 1.21
N GLY A 564 -18.09 10.32 0.57
CA GLY A 564 -17.38 11.50 1.08
C GLY A 564 -18.31 12.63 1.49
N PHE A 565 -19.35 12.87 0.70
CA PHE A 565 -20.34 13.91 0.94
C PHE A 565 -21.22 13.62 2.17
N VAL A 566 -21.51 12.36 2.46
CA VAL A 566 -22.48 11.98 3.49
C VAL A 566 -21.81 11.66 4.82
N PHE A 567 -20.69 10.94 4.85
CA PHE A 567 -20.09 10.51 6.13
C PHE A 567 -19.67 11.71 6.99
N ILE A 568 -18.97 12.68 6.40
CA ILE A 568 -18.43 13.84 7.13
C ILE A 568 -19.54 14.71 7.73
N ALA A 569 -20.72 14.70 7.13
CA ALA A 569 -21.86 15.43 7.62
C ALA A 569 -22.35 14.90 8.97
N GLY A 570 -22.31 13.58 9.17
CA GLY A 570 -22.61 12.96 10.46
C GLY A 570 -21.63 13.45 11.54
N GLU A 571 -20.33 13.38 11.25
CA GLU A 571 -19.28 13.81 12.17
C GLU A 571 -19.38 15.31 12.54
N TYR A 572 -19.74 16.16 11.58
CA TYR A 572 -19.77 17.61 11.77
C TYR A 572 -21.08 18.14 12.38
N TYR A 573 -22.23 17.61 11.94
CA TYR A 573 -23.54 18.17 12.27
C TYR A 573 -24.31 17.43 13.37
N ILE A 574 -23.96 16.18 13.70
CA ILE A 574 -24.52 15.52 14.89
C ILE A 574 -24.10 16.25 16.18
N PRO A 575 -22.85 16.73 16.36
CA PRO A 575 -22.50 17.55 17.51
C PRO A 575 -23.30 18.84 17.59
N LEU A 576 -23.60 19.46 16.43
CA LEU A 576 -24.48 20.62 16.35
C LEU A 576 -25.87 20.29 16.90
N TYR A 577 -26.47 19.20 16.45
CA TYR A 577 -27.76 18.71 16.97
C TYR A 577 -27.70 18.47 18.49
N LEU A 578 -26.68 17.76 18.96
CA LEU A 578 -26.53 17.39 20.36
C LEU A 578 -26.41 18.62 21.27
N GLN A 579 -25.70 19.66 20.84
CA GLN A 579 -25.50 20.86 21.64
C GLN A 579 -26.67 21.87 21.51
N SER A 580 -27.24 22.03 20.32
CA SER A 580 -28.29 23.03 20.06
C SER A 580 -29.71 22.54 20.36
N VAL A 581 -30.03 21.29 20.02
CA VAL A 581 -31.38 20.72 20.16
C VAL A 581 -31.51 19.91 21.44
N HIS A 582 -30.64 18.91 21.62
CA HIS A 582 -30.67 18.04 22.80
C HIS A 582 -30.18 18.77 24.06
N GLY A 583 -29.34 19.81 23.90
CA GLY A 583 -28.83 20.64 25.00
C GLY A 583 -27.66 20.00 25.78
N SER A 584 -26.95 19.06 25.16
CA SER A 584 -25.75 18.45 25.72
C SER A 584 -24.61 19.47 25.88
N SER A 585 -23.78 19.30 26.90
CA SER A 585 -22.52 20.04 27.00
C SER A 585 -21.54 19.61 25.89
N PRO A 586 -20.51 20.41 25.53
CA PRO A 586 -19.48 19.98 24.57
C PRO A 586 -18.89 18.59 24.84
N MET A 587 -18.53 18.29 26.10
CA MET A 587 -18.07 16.96 26.52
C MET A 587 -19.16 15.88 26.34
N GLY A 588 -20.40 16.18 26.74
CA GLY A 588 -21.53 15.25 26.55
C GLY A 588 -21.80 14.97 25.06
N SER A 589 -21.67 15.98 24.20
CA SER A 589 -21.73 15.84 22.74
C SER A 589 -20.59 14.97 22.21
N GLY A 590 -19.37 15.14 22.74
CA GLY A 590 -18.22 14.31 22.39
C GLY A 590 -18.39 12.84 22.79
N VAL A 591 -19.04 12.56 23.92
CA VAL A 591 -19.38 11.18 24.33
C VAL A 591 -20.49 10.60 23.45
N LEU A 592 -21.52 11.39 23.15
CA LEU A 592 -22.70 10.91 22.42
C LEU A 592 -22.47 10.70 20.92
N ILE A 593 -21.36 11.19 20.36
CA ILE A 593 -20.97 10.91 18.95
C ILE A 593 -20.11 9.64 18.78
N LEU A 594 -19.59 9.08 19.87
CA LEU A 594 -18.77 7.86 19.83
C LEU A 594 -19.43 6.68 19.09
N PRO A 595 -20.75 6.44 19.21
CA PRO A 595 -21.38 5.34 18.48
C PRO A 595 -21.19 5.43 16.96
N LEU A 596 -21.24 6.64 16.37
CA LEU A 596 -21.02 6.82 14.94
C LEU A 596 -19.60 6.39 14.56
N VAL A 597 -18.60 7.02 15.15
CA VAL A 597 -17.18 6.81 14.82
C VAL A 597 -16.74 5.37 15.11
N VAL A 598 -17.13 4.82 16.26
CA VAL A 598 -16.75 3.45 16.63
C VAL A 598 -17.32 2.45 15.64
N MET A 599 -18.55 2.66 15.16
CA MET A 599 -19.16 1.77 14.17
C MET A 599 -18.56 1.93 12.77
N GLU A 600 -18.13 3.15 12.38
CA GLU A 600 -17.36 3.39 11.16
C GLU A 600 -16.05 2.61 11.18
N ALA A 601 -15.28 2.76 12.25
CA ALA A 601 -14.03 2.03 12.41
C ALA A 601 -14.20 0.52 12.48
N PHE A 602 -15.20 0.05 13.24
CA PHE A 602 -15.50 -1.37 13.37
C PHE A 602 -15.83 -1.99 12.01
N SER A 603 -16.72 -1.36 11.23
CA SER A 603 -17.08 -1.86 9.90
C SER A 603 -15.94 -1.70 8.90
N GLY A 604 -15.14 -0.63 8.96
CA GLY A 604 -13.95 -0.45 8.13
C GLY A 604 -12.89 -1.54 8.36
N MET A 605 -12.59 -1.87 9.62
CA MET A 605 -11.70 -2.98 9.97
C MET A 605 -12.24 -4.32 9.46
N PHE A 606 -13.53 -4.58 9.69
CA PHE A 606 -14.20 -5.80 9.27
C PHE A 606 -14.21 -5.95 7.74
N THR A 607 -14.37 -4.84 7.02
CA THR A 607 -14.28 -4.75 5.55
C THR A 607 -12.91 -5.20 5.05
N GLY A 608 -11.83 -4.64 5.61
CA GLY A 608 -10.46 -5.01 5.23
C GLY A 608 -10.18 -6.50 5.44
N ALA A 609 -10.65 -7.06 6.56
CA ALA A 609 -10.52 -8.47 6.89
C ALA A 609 -11.34 -9.39 5.97
N ILE A 610 -12.60 -9.03 5.65
CA ILE A 610 -13.44 -9.78 4.72
C ILE A 610 -12.82 -9.78 3.34
N ILE A 611 -12.37 -8.64 2.82
CA ILE A 611 -11.78 -8.56 1.49
C ILE A 611 -10.48 -9.36 1.44
N HIS A 612 -9.64 -9.30 2.48
CA HIS A 612 -8.42 -10.08 2.56
C HIS A 612 -8.68 -11.60 2.47
N ARG A 613 -9.73 -12.09 3.16
CA ARG A 613 -10.10 -13.51 3.14
C ARG A 613 -10.81 -13.93 1.86
N THR A 614 -11.80 -13.15 1.43
CA THR A 614 -12.78 -13.55 0.41
C THR A 614 -12.56 -12.93 -0.98
N GLY A 615 -11.84 -11.81 -1.05
CA GLY A 615 -11.69 -10.99 -2.26
C GLY A 615 -12.97 -10.26 -2.70
N ARG A 616 -14.04 -10.29 -1.89
CA ARG A 616 -15.35 -9.72 -2.22
C ARG A 616 -15.47 -8.30 -1.68
N TYR A 617 -15.40 -7.30 -2.56
CA TYR A 617 -15.51 -5.88 -2.21
C TYR A 617 -16.81 -5.23 -2.69
N LEU A 618 -17.44 -5.73 -3.77
CA LEU A 618 -18.66 -5.13 -4.34
C LEU A 618 -19.86 -5.27 -3.42
N GLU A 619 -20.04 -6.45 -2.84
CA GLU A 619 -21.14 -6.75 -1.95
C GLU A 619 -21.10 -5.84 -0.70
N LEU A 620 -19.90 -5.50 -0.25
CA LEU A 620 -19.68 -4.57 0.86
C LEU A 620 -19.99 -3.11 0.47
N ILE A 621 -19.74 -2.70 -0.78
CA ILE A 621 -20.18 -1.38 -1.28
C ILE A 621 -21.69 -1.26 -1.21
N TRP A 622 -22.43 -2.27 -1.67
CA TRP A 622 -23.90 -2.24 -1.68
C TRP A 622 -24.46 -2.20 -0.26
N ILE A 623 -23.94 -3.05 0.63
CA ILE A 623 -24.35 -3.07 2.05
C ILE A 623 -24.06 -1.70 2.70
N GLY A 624 -22.86 -1.16 2.48
CA GLY A 624 -22.45 0.13 3.02
C GLY A 624 -23.37 1.27 2.60
N LEU A 625 -23.64 1.41 1.32
CA LEU A 625 -24.49 2.50 0.79
C LEU A 625 -25.96 2.39 1.25
N VAL A 626 -26.50 1.17 1.32
CA VAL A 626 -27.87 0.95 1.82
C VAL A 626 -27.96 1.31 3.29
N LEU A 627 -27.05 0.82 4.13
CA LEU A 627 -27.02 1.14 5.55
C LEU A 627 -26.80 2.64 5.81
N MET A 628 -25.89 3.27 5.05
CA MET A 628 -25.65 4.71 5.15
C MET A 628 -26.90 5.51 4.77
N THR A 629 -27.64 5.09 3.74
CA THR A 629 -28.89 5.73 3.32
C THR A 629 -29.98 5.59 4.38
N ILE A 630 -30.13 4.40 4.97
CA ILE A 630 -31.08 4.17 6.05
C ILE A 630 -30.70 5.00 7.28
N GLY A 631 -29.44 4.96 7.71
CA GLY A 631 -28.94 5.68 8.89
C GLY A 631 -29.14 7.19 8.79
N ASN A 632 -28.79 7.79 7.65
CA ASN A 632 -29.03 9.22 7.42
C ASN A 632 -30.52 9.55 7.28
N GLY A 633 -31.31 8.65 6.69
CA GLY A 633 -32.77 8.80 6.63
C GLY A 633 -33.42 8.79 8.01
N LEU A 634 -32.88 8.03 8.96
CA LEU A 634 -33.36 8.03 10.35
C LEU A 634 -33.08 9.36 11.06
N TYR A 635 -31.99 10.07 10.73
CA TYR A 635 -31.71 11.40 11.30
C TYR A 635 -32.77 12.45 10.97
N ILE A 636 -33.57 12.26 9.92
CA ILE A 636 -34.71 13.14 9.59
C ILE A 636 -35.76 13.15 10.72
N HIS A 637 -35.84 12.09 11.51
CA HIS A 637 -36.77 11.96 12.63
C HIS A 637 -36.26 12.60 13.94
N LEU A 638 -34.99 13.01 14.00
CA LEU A 638 -34.43 13.62 15.19
C LEU A 638 -35.10 14.97 15.50
N GLY A 639 -35.60 15.11 16.73
CA GLY A 639 -36.29 16.30 17.22
C GLY A 639 -36.03 16.54 18.71
N VAL A 640 -36.64 17.59 19.26
CA VAL A 640 -36.39 18.02 20.66
C VAL A 640 -36.67 16.92 21.69
N GLY A 641 -37.66 16.05 21.41
CA GLY A 641 -38.05 14.95 22.30
C GLY A 641 -37.34 13.62 22.04
N SER A 642 -36.38 13.55 21.12
CA SER A 642 -35.70 12.28 20.81
C SER A 642 -34.87 11.79 21.99
N SER A 643 -35.05 10.52 22.32
CA SER A 643 -34.32 9.83 23.38
C SER A 643 -32.86 9.56 22.98
N VAL A 644 -32.00 9.39 23.98
CA VAL A 644 -30.60 8.98 23.77
C VAL A 644 -30.51 7.64 23.02
N GLY A 645 -31.47 6.72 23.26
CA GLY A 645 -31.52 5.42 22.57
C GLY A 645 -31.73 5.56 21.06
N GLU A 646 -32.62 6.46 20.62
CA GLU A 646 -32.84 6.75 19.20
C GLU A 646 -31.58 7.37 18.57
N ILE A 647 -30.99 8.36 19.24
CA ILE A 647 -29.77 9.03 18.79
C ILE A 647 -28.63 8.02 18.59
N VAL A 648 -28.40 7.12 19.56
CA VAL A 648 -27.37 6.09 19.49
C VAL A 648 -27.69 5.05 18.42
N GLY A 649 -28.94 4.57 18.35
CA GLY A 649 -29.36 3.57 17.37
C GLY A 649 -29.19 4.05 15.92
N TYR A 650 -29.53 5.30 15.63
CA TYR A 650 -29.41 5.87 14.29
C TYR A 650 -27.94 6.03 13.88
N GLN A 651 -27.09 6.47 14.82
CA GLN A 651 -25.64 6.57 14.62
C GLN A 651 -24.99 5.22 14.33
N ILE A 652 -25.41 4.15 15.00
CA ILE A 652 -24.87 2.81 14.75
C ILE A 652 -25.12 2.38 13.30
N VAL A 653 -26.35 2.58 12.80
CA VAL A 653 -26.72 2.22 11.42
C VAL A 653 -25.96 3.06 10.41
N SER A 654 -25.90 4.38 10.64
CA SER A 654 -25.15 5.31 9.76
C SER A 654 -23.67 4.97 9.72
N GLY A 655 -23.05 4.76 10.89
CA GLY A 655 -21.62 4.50 11.01
C GLY A 655 -21.20 3.17 10.41
N LEU A 656 -21.99 2.11 10.61
CA LEU A 656 -21.79 0.84 9.90
C LEU A 656 -21.76 1.03 8.39
N GLY A 657 -22.70 1.82 7.85
CA GLY A 657 -22.79 2.06 6.42
C GLY A 657 -21.57 2.79 5.86
N ALA A 658 -21.19 3.89 6.50
CA ALA A 658 -20.03 4.68 6.10
C ALA A 658 -18.72 3.89 6.19
N GLY A 659 -18.51 3.14 7.28
CA GLY A 659 -17.27 2.38 7.49
C GLY A 659 -16.97 1.34 6.39
N PHE A 660 -18.00 0.68 5.84
CA PHE A 660 -17.82 -0.24 4.70
C PHE A 660 -17.26 0.44 3.43
N LEU A 661 -17.38 1.77 3.31
CA LEU A 661 -17.11 2.53 2.09
C LEU A 661 -15.77 3.28 2.10
N PHE A 662 -14.99 3.25 3.19
CA PHE A 662 -13.67 3.91 3.20
C PHE A 662 -12.67 3.26 2.24
N GLN A 663 -12.67 1.93 2.15
CA GLN A 663 -11.67 1.18 1.39
C GLN A 663 -12.21 0.51 0.14
N THR A 664 -13.48 0.13 0.15
CA THR A 664 -14.06 -0.63 -0.95
C THR A 664 -14.03 0.11 -2.30
N PRO A 665 -14.25 1.44 -2.38
CA PRO A 665 -14.11 2.17 -3.64
C PRO A 665 -12.64 2.26 -4.09
N ILE A 666 -11.70 2.39 -3.15
CA ILE A 666 -10.27 2.42 -3.43
C ILE A 666 -9.84 1.08 -4.04
N ILE A 667 -10.25 -0.03 -3.43
CA ILE A 667 -9.95 -1.38 -3.93
C ILE A 667 -10.62 -1.61 -5.30
N ALA A 668 -11.85 -1.12 -5.49
CA ALA A 668 -12.57 -1.24 -6.75
C ALA A 668 -11.86 -0.53 -7.92
N ILE A 669 -11.32 0.67 -7.70
CA ILE A 669 -10.57 1.40 -8.73
C ILE A 669 -9.17 0.82 -8.95
N GLN A 670 -8.47 0.44 -7.87
CA GLN A 670 -7.14 -0.18 -7.93
C GLN A 670 -7.16 -1.52 -8.68
N ALA A 671 -8.22 -2.30 -8.53
CA ALA A 671 -8.37 -3.59 -9.21
C ALA A 671 -8.43 -3.49 -10.75
N LYS A 672 -8.59 -2.29 -11.31
CA LYS A 672 -8.83 -2.05 -12.75
C LYS A 672 -7.75 -1.25 -13.44
N VAL A 673 -6.75 -0.80 -12.70
CA VAL A 673 -5.62 -0.02 -13.22
C VAL A 673 -4.33 -0.82 -13.10
N SER A 674 -3.33 -0.44 -13.89
CA SER A 674 -1.99 -1.02 -13.79
C SER A 674 -1.38 -0.74 -12.40
N GLN A 675 -0.35 -1.50 -12.00
CA GLN A 675 0.39 -1.19 -10.77
C GLN A 675 1.02 0.22 -10.83
N GLU A 676 1.50 0.64 -12.00
CA GLU A 676 2.08 1.96 -12.24
C GLU A 676 1.05 3.08 -12.05
N ASP A 677 -0.21 2.85 -12.45
CA ASP A 677 -1.31 3.81 -12.32
C ASP A 677 -2.03 3.73 -10.97
N THR A 678 -1.72 2.74 -10.13
CA THR A 678 -2.37 2.53 -8.82
C THR A 678 -2.26 3.77 -7.94
N ALA A 679 -1.07 4.36 -7.83
CA ALA A 679 -0.84 5.57 -7.03
C ALA A 679 -1.71 6.72 -7.53
N THR A 680 -1.79 6.88 -8.85
CA THR A 680 -2.57 7.97 -9.45
C THR A 680 -4.07 7.74 -9.35
N ALA A 681 -4.56 6.50 -9.54
CA ALA A 681 -5.97 6.17 -9.32
C ALA A 681 -6.40 6.37 -7.85
N THR A 682 -5.50 6.04 -6.92
CA THR A 682 -5.68 6.29 -5.49
C THR A 682 -5.70 7.78 -5.17
N ALA A 683 -4.87 8.58 -5.86
CA ALA A 683 -4.91 10.03 -5.78
C ALA A 683 -6.22 10.62 -6.31
N THR A 684 -6.69 10.14 -7.46
CA THR A 684 -7.95 10.58 -8.07
C THR A 684 -9.13 10.35 -7.13
N ILE A 685 -9.27 9.14 -6.57
CA ILE A 685 -10.39 8.82 -5.70
C ILE A 685 -10.32 9.60 -4.38
N GLY A 686 -9.11 9.80 -3.83
CA GLY A 686 -8.92 10.60 -2.63
C GLY A 686 -9.21 12.08 -2.85
N PHE A 687 -8.84 12.65 -4.00
CA PHE A 687 -9.24 13.99 -4.40
C PHE A 687 -10.76 14.14 -4.51
N ILE A 688 -11.43 13.22 -5.20
CA ILE A 688 -12.90 13.25 -5.33
C ILE A 688 -13.56 13.17 -3.95
N ARG A 689 -13.05 12.32 -3.05
CA ARG A 689 -13.55 12.22 -1.68
C ARG A 689 -13.32 13.50 -0.89
N ASN A 690 -12.13 14.10 -0.93
CA ASN A 690 -11.85 15.35 -0.20
C ASN A 690 -12.66 16.53 -0.76
N MET A 691 -12.85 16.58 -2.07
CA MET A 691 -13.74 17.57 -2.69
C MET A 691 -15.19 17.38 -2.23
N ALA A 692 -15.65 16.14 -2.13
CA ALA A 692 -16.98 15.83 -1.63
C ALA A 692 -17.16 16.22 -0.15
N THR A 693 -16.15 15.98 0.70
CA THR A 693 -16.23 16.36 2.12
C THR A 693 -16.25 17.88 2.31
N ALA A 694 -15.43 18.62 1.55
CA ALA A 694 -15.46 20.08 1.55
C ALA A 694 -16.81 20.61 1.05
N ALA A 695 -17.33 20.07 -0.06
CA ALA A 695 -18.64 20.45 -0.60
C ALA A 695 -19.78 20.14 0.39
N SER A 696 -19.70 19.03 1.12
CA SER A 696 -20.69 18.62 2.12
C SER A 696 -20.88 19.66 3.20
N ILE A 697 -19.79 20.10 3.84
CA ILE A 697 -19.88 21.09 4.91
C ILE A 697 -20.40 22.43 4.39
N VAL A 698 -19.91 22.91 3.24
CA VAL A 698 -20.38 24.17 2.63
C VAL A 698 -21.86 24.11 2.29
N ILE A 699 -22.29 23.11 1.51
CA ILE A 699 -23.68 23.01 1.05
C ILE A 699 -24.62 22.71 2.22
N GLY A 700 -24.22 21.84 3.15
CA GLY A 700 -24.98 21.56 4.37
C GLY A 700 -25.19 22.81 5.23
N GLY A 701 -24.14 23.63 5.37
CA GLY A 701 -24.17 24.90 6.10
C GLY A 701 -25.15 25.86 5.45
N VAL A 702 -25.06 26.06 4.13
CA VAL A 702 -25.99 26.90 3.36
C VAL A 702 -27.45 26.43 3.52
N VAL A 703 -27.71 25.12 3.46
CA VAL A 703 -29.07 24.58 3.67
C VAL A 703 -29.56 24.81 5.09
N PHE A 704 -28.71 24.58 6.10
CA PHE A 704 -29.03 24.81 7.50
C PHE A 704 -29.32 26.29 7.78
N GLN A 705 -28.44 27.19 7.36
CA GLN A 705 -28.56 28.63 7.58
C GLN A 705 -29.80 29.22 6.91
N ASN A 706 -30.05 28.87 5.64
CA ASN A 706 -31.26 29.31 4.93
C ASN A 706 -32.53 28.79 5.61
N SER A 707 -32.50 27.55 6.14
CA SER A 707 -33.61 26.99 6.90
C SER A 707 -33.83 27.73 8.22
N MET A 708 -32.76 28.08 8.93
CA MET A 708 -32.82 28.88 10.16
C MET A 708 -33.35 30.29 9.88
N GLY A 709 -32.97 30.91 8.76
CA GLY A 709 -33.50 32.20 8.32
C GLY A 709 -35.03 32.20 8.16
N GLN A 710 -35.60 31.11 7.63
CA GLN A 710 -37.05 30.94 7.51
C GLN A 710 -37.77 30.85 8.85
N LYS A 711 -37.07 30.48 9.93
CA LYS A 711 -37.62 30.37 11.29
C LYS A 711 -37.58 31.68 12.07
N LYS A 712 -36.97 32.75 11.55
CA LYS A 712 -36.89 34.05 12.23
C LYS A 712 -38.26 34.59 12.67
N SER A 713 -39.28 34.52 11.81
CA SER A 713 -40.63 34.98 12.16
C SER A 713 -41.26 34.14 13.27
N SER A 714 -40.98 32.83 13.31
CA SER A 714 -41.44 31.92 14.36
C SER A 714 -40.77 32.22 15.70
N LEU A 715 -39.49 32.59 15.69
CA LEU A 715 -38.75 33.00 16.89
C LEU A 715 -39.27 34.33 17.44
N LEU A 716 -39.61 35.30 16.58
CA LEU A 716 -40.24 36.54 17.02
C LEU A 716 -41.65 36.29 17.61
N ALA A 717 -42.39 35.33 17.06
CA ALA A 717 -43.72 34.96 17.54
C ALA A 717 -43.70 34.32 18.94
N SER A 718 -42.59 33.74 19.39
CA SER A 718 -42.45 33.22 20.78
C SER A 718 -42.14 34.31 21.82
N GLY A 719 -42.26 35.59 21.45
CA GLY A 719 -41.97 36.72 22.34
C GLY A 719 -40.48 37.03 22.50
N MET A 720 -39.61 36.43 21.68
CA MET A 720 -38.18 36.70 21.68
C MET A 720 -37.87 38.12 21.16
N SER A 721 -36.89 38.79 21.77
CA SER A 721 -36.44 40.12 21.32
C SER A 721 -35.88 40.06 19.89
N THR A 722 -36.01 41.14 19.13
CA THR A 722 -35.52 41.20 17.74
C THR A 722 -34.02 40.91 17.63
N SER A 723 -33.22 41.38 18.60
CA SER A 723 -31.79 41.12 18.68
C SER A 723 -31.48 39.63 18.92
N MET A 724 -32.21 38.97 19.83
CA MET A 724 -31.96 37.56 20.15
C MET A 724 -32.48 36.64 19.04
N ALA A 725 -33.62 36.98 18.43
CA ALA A 725 -34.14 36.26 17.27
C ALA A 725 -33.22 36.40 16.04
N ALA A 726 -32.57 37.56 15.86
CA ALA A 726 -31.56 37.73 14.81
C ALA A 726 -30.31 36.89 15.08
N GLN A 727 -29.85 36.83 16.34
CA GLN A 727 -28.71 36.02 16.73
C GLN A 727 -28.97 34.50 16.60
N MET A 728 -30.21 34.06 16.86
CA MET A 728 -30.64 32.66 16.80
C MET A 728 -31.20 32.23 15.44
N SER A 729 -31.06 33.04 14.39
CA SER A 729 -31.49 32.70 13.03
C SER A 729 -30.37 32.92 12.01
N GLY A 730 -30.55 32.39 10.80
CA GLY A 730 -29.61 32.56 9.70
C GLY A 730 -28.20 32.00 9.98
N ASP A 731 -27.20 32.77 9.55
CA ASP A 731 -25.76 32.51 9.66
C ASP A 731 -25.25 32.50 11.11
N SER A 732 -25.79 33.39 11.93
CA SER A 732 -25.34 33.60 13.32
C SER A 732 -25.80 32.51 14.29
N ALA A 733 -26.78 31.69 13.89
CA ALA A 733 -27.39 30.68 14.74
C ALA A 733 -26.38 29.65 15.27
N ALA A 734 -25.59 29.04 14.38
CA ALA A 734 -24.64 28.00 14.77
C ALA A 734 -23.47 28.53 15.61
N ALA A 735 -23.08 29.78 15.43
CA ALA A 735 -22.08 30.43 16.28
C ALA A 735 -22.63 30.82 17.67
N SER A 736 -23.96 30.86 17.83
CA SER A 736 -24.63 31.36 19.03
C SER A 736 -25.17 30.26 19.94
N ILE A 737 -24.77 28.99 19.72
CA ILE A 737 -25.24 27.83 20.51
C ILE A 737 -25.00 28.02 22.00
N GLU A 738 -23.86 28.59 22.41
CA GLU A 738 -23.58 28.83 23.83
C GLU A 738 -24.57 29.82 24.46
N SER A 739 -25.14 30.72 23.65
CA SER A 739 -26.13 31.69 24.12
C SER A 739 -27.49 31.06 24.45
N ILE A 740 -27.79 29.86 23.91
CA ILE A 740 -29.02 29.11 24.20
C ILE A 740 -29.15 28.82 25.70
N LYS A 741 -28.04 28.60 26.41
CA LYS A 741 -28.03 28.31 27.86
C LYS A 741 -28.51 29.48 28.72
N PHE A 742 -28.48 30.70 28.19
CA PHE A 742 -28.94 31.89 28.90
C PHE A 742 -30.43 32.20 28.64
N ILE A 743 -31.11 31.43 27.78
CA ILE A 743 -32.54 31.56 27.55
C ILE A 743 -33.28 30.87 28.70
N THR A 744 -33.84 31.67 29.62
CA THR A 744 -34.55 31.18 30.81
C THR A 744 -36.03 30.90 30.55
N ASP A 745 -36.62 31.51 29.52
CA ASP A 745 -38.02 31.32 29.18
C ASP A 745 -38.24 29.97 28.46
N PRO A 746 -39.08 29.06 28.98
CA PRO A 746 -39.26 27.72 28.41
C PRO A 746 -39.85 27.73 26.99
N GLU A 747 -40.75 28.66 26.67
CA GLU A 747 -41.35 28.75 25.33
C GLU A 747 -40.33 29.25 24.30
N GLN A 748 -39.54 30.27 24.63
CA GLN A 748 -38.43 30.73 23.79
C GLN A 748 -37.38 29.65 23.58
N LEU A 749 -37.01 28.92 24.65
CA LEU A 749 -36.04 27.83 24.55
C LEU A 749 -36.54 26.69 23.65
N LEU A 750 -37.81 26.30 23.79
CA LEU A 750 -38.43 25.29 22.93
C LEU A 750 -38.47 25.74 21.47
N ALA A 751 -38.89 26.98 21.21
CA ALA A 751 -38.95 27.55 19.86
C ALA A 751 -37.59 27.55 19.16
N VAL A 752 -36.51 27.88 19.89
CA VAL A 752 -35.14 27.80 19.36
C VAL A 752 -34.78 26.35 19.04
N ARG A 753 -34.96 25.41 19.97
CA ARG A 753 -34.61 24.00 19.76
C ARG A 753 -35.38 23.38 18.59
N GLU A 754 -36.65 23.71 18.43
CA GLU A 754 -37.47 23.29 17.29
C GLU A 754 -37.01 23.90 15.97
N ALA A 755 -36.62 25.18 15.96
CA ALA A 755 -36.06 25.83 14.77
C ALA A 755 -34.76 25.14 14.31
N PHE A 756 -33.86 24.81 15.25
CA PHE A 756 -32.64 24.05 14.98
C PHE A 756 -32.94 22.65 14.47
N ALA A 757 -33.83 21.90 15.14
CA ALA A 757 -34.21 20.55 14.73
C ALA A 757 -34.80 20.53 13.32
N TRP A 758 -35.70 21.46 13.01
CA TRP A 758 -36.32 21.58 11.69
C TRP A 758 -35.29 21.91 10.60
N SER A 759 -34.33 22.78 10.91
CA SER A 759 -33.30 23.19 9.95
C SER A 759 -32.30 22.06 9.67
N LEU A 760 -31.91 21.31 10.71
CA LEU A 760 -31.08 20.11 10.59
C LEU A 760 -31.80 19.00 9.81
N ARG A 761 -33.11 18.83 10.02
CA ARG A 761 -33.93 17.88 9.26
C ARG A 761 -33.84 18.08 7.75
N ASN A 762 -33.91 19.33 7.26
CA ASN A 762 -33.80 19.61 5.82
C ASN A 762 -32.43 19.20 5.25
N MET A 763 -31.39 19.38 6.06
CA MET A 763 -30.04 18.97 5.71
C MET A 763 -29.90 17.43 5.72
N TRP A 764 -30.51 16.71 6.67
CA TRP A 764 -30.54 15.24 6.66
C TRP A 764 -31.27 14.66 5.44
N ILE A 765 -32.30 15.35 4.93
CA ILE A 765 -32.97 14.98 3.67
C ILE A 765 -31.97 15.05 2.50
N LEU A 766 -31.19 16.13 2.39
CA LEU A 766 -30.17 16.27 1.36
C LEU A 766 -29.17 15.11 1.39
N TYR A 767 -28.63 14.77 2.56
CA TYR A 767 -27.65 13.69 2.69
C TYR A 767 -28.24 12.31 2.37
N THR A 768 -29.49 12.07 2.77
CA THR A 768 -30.22 10.84 2.42
C THR A 768 -30.42 10.71 0.91
N CYS A 769 -30.75 11.81 0.22
CA CYS A 769 -30.84 11.80 -1.23
C CYS A 769 -29.48 11.53 -1.90
N MET A 770 -28.41 12.14 -1.39
CA MET A 770 -27.05 11.94 -1.93
C MET A 770 -26.57 10.49 -1.75
N SER A 771 -26.83 9.87 -0.60
CA SER A 771 -26.46 8.47 -0.38
C SER A 771 -27.25 7.53 -1.30
N ALA A 772 -28.53 7.82 -1.57
CA ALA A 772 -29.35 7.06 -2.52
C ALA A 772 -28.83 7.17 -3.96
N VAL A 773 -28.32 8.33 -4.37
CA VAL A 773 -27.61 8.50 -5.65
C VAL A 773 -26.37 7.60 -5.69
N GLY A 774 -25.62 7.47 -4.58
CA GLY A 774 -24.53 6.51 -4.45
C GLY A 774 -24.98 5.07 -4.67
N VAL A 775 -26.11 4.64 -4.07
CA VAL A 775 -26.70 3.30 -4.29
C VAL A 775 -26.93 3.06 -5.78
N PHE A 776 -27.54 4.02 -6.49
CA PHE A 776 -27.77 3.91 -7.93
C PHE A 776 -26.47 3.69 -8.71
N PHE A 777 -25.43 4.50 -8.47
CA PHE A 777 -24.17 4.36 -9.18
C PHE A 777 -23.42 3.06 -8.86
N SER A 778 -23.59 2.51 -7.66
CA SER A 778 -22.93 1.26 -7.26
C SER A 778 -23.34 0.04 -8.10
N ALA A 779 -24.51 0.07 -8.72
CA ALA A 779 -24.98 -1.00 -9.62
C ALA A 779 -24.14 -1.12 -10.90
N PHE A 780 -23.41 -0.06 -11.28
CA PHE A 780 -22.62 -0.02 -12.50
C PHE A 780 -21.14 -0.37 -12.29
N ILE A 781 -20.75 -0.76 -11.07
CA ILE A 781 -19.37 -1.18 -10.78
C ILE A 781 -19.18 -2.65 -11.20
N LEU A 782 -18.35 -2.89 -12.22
CA LEU A 782 -18.08 -4.24 -12.72
C LEU A 782 -17.18 -5.03 -11.74
N LYS A 783 -17.40 -6.35 -11.64
CA LYS A 783 -16.62 -7.26 -10.80
C LYS A 783 -15.26 -7.60 -11.44
N THR A 784 -14.20 -7.58 -10.64
CA THR A 784 -12.84 -7.94 -11.07
C THR A 784 -12.14 -8.81 -10.03
N LYS A 785 -11.38 -9.83 -10.45
CA LYS A 785 -10.59 -10.70 -9.56
C LYS A 785 -9.34 -9.96 -9.07
N LEU A 786 -9.07 -10.00 -7.77
CA LEU A 786 -7.89 -9.36 -7.17
C LEU A 786 -6.62 -10.20 -7.38
N ALA A 787 -5.54 -9.57 -7.85
CA ALA A 787 -4.23 -10.19 -8.03
C ALA A 787 -3.54 -10.49 -6.68
N LYS A 788 -2.74 -11.56 -6.62
CA LYS A 788 -2.03 -12.01 -5.40
C LYS A 788 -0.55 -11.60 -5.35
N GLU A 789 0.08 -11.35 -6.49
CA GLU A 789 1.50 -11.03 -6.60
C GLU A 789 1.77 -9.54 -6.34
N HIS A 790 2.86 -9.22 -5.63
CA HIS A 790 3.32 -7.85 -5.42
C HIS A 790 4.28 -7.46 -6.54
N VAL A 791 4.13 -6.25 -7.06
CA VAL A 791 5.09 -5.63 -7.99
C VAL A 791 5.50 -4.30 -7.38
N GLU A 792 6.80 -4.09 -7.18
CA GLU A 792 7.35 -2.89 -6.55
C GLU A 792 7.08 -1.64 -7.42
N THR A 793 6.60 -0.56 -6.80
CA THR A 793 6.36 0.71 -7.50
C THR A 793 7.66 1.50 -7.68
N LYS A 794 8.07 1.74 -8.93
CA LYS A 794 9.18 2.65 -9.27
C LYS A 794 8.64 4.09 -9.36
N THR A 795 9.34 5.06 -8.73
CA THR A 795 9.00 6.49 -8.80
C THR A 795 10.11 7.27 -9.52
N GLY A 796 9.85 8.52 -9.95
CA GLY A 796 10.79 9.35 -10.70
C GLY A 796 10.47 9.52 -12.19
N LEU A 797 11.24 10.36 -12.89
CA LEU A 797 10.91 10.84 -14.25
C LEU A 797 11.14 9.83 -15.39
N ASN A 798 11.86 8.73 -15.12
CA ASN A 798 12.34 7.76 -16.12
C ASN A 798 11.59 6.42 -16.09
N VAL A 799 10.36 6.38 -15.56
CA VAL A 799 9.57 5.14 -15.52
C VAL A 799 8.89 4.93 -16.89
N GLU A 800 9.27 3.87 -17.62
CA GLU A 800 8.60 3.45 -18.86
C GLU A 800 7.26 2.76 -18.54
N LYS A 801 6.21 3.10 -19.31
CA LYS A 801 4.85 2.57 -19.11
C LYS A 801 4.73 1.15 -19.64
N THR A 802 4.37 0.19 -18.79
CA THR A 802 4.09 -1.19 -19.25
C THR A 802 2.59 -1.34 -19.56
N PRO A 803 2.17 -1.78 -20.77
CA PRO A 803 0.77 -1.93 -21.10
C PRO A 803 0.09 -3.03 -20.26
N VAL A 804 -1.16 -2.77 -19.84
CA VAL A 804 -1.99 -3.73 -19.08
C VAL A 804 -2.29 -4.95 -19.95
N VAL A 805 -1.86 -6.13 -19.51
CA VAL A 805 -2.29 -7.41 -20.10
C VAL A 805 -3.74 -7.66 -19.67
N GLU A 806 -4.68 -7.50 -20.60
CA GLU A 806 -6.08 -7.89 -20.39
C GLU A 806 -6.16 -9.40 -20.15
N GLN A 807 -6.37 -9.81 -18.90
CA GLN A 807 -6.93 -11.14 -18.64
C GLN A 807 -8.40 -11.10 -19.07
N ASN A 808 -8.65 -11.60 -20.27
CA ASN A 808 -9.98 -11.78 -20.84
C ASN A 808 -10.98 -12.29 -19.79
N ALA A 809 -11.92 -11.42 -19.39
CA ALA A 809 -13.02 -11.74 -18.51
C ALA A 809 -14.14 -12.53 -19.22
N HIS A 810 -13.76 -13.45 -20.11
CA HIS A 810 -14.66 -14.39 -20.77
C HIS A 810 -14.30 -15.82 -20.36
N SER A 811 -14.62 -16.16 -19.11
CA SER A 811 -14.83 -17.55 -18.72
C SER A 811 -15.72 -17.59 -17.46
N VAL A 812 -17.03 -17.69 -17.75
CA VAL A 812 -18.19 -18.12 -16.93
C VAL A 812 -18.39 -17.51 -15.55
#